data_AF-A0A936C024-F1
#
_entry.id   AF-A0A936C024-F1
#
_cell.length_a   1.000
_cell.length_b   1.000
_cell.length_c   1.000
_cell.angle_alpha   90.00
_cell.angle_beta   90.00
_cell.angle_gamma   90.00
#
_symmetry.space_group_name_H-M   'P 1'
#
loop_
_entity.id
_entity.type
_entity.pdbx_description
1 polymer ?
#
loop_
_entity_poly.entity_id
_entity_poly.type
_entity_poly.pdbx_seq_one_letter_code
_entity_poly.pdbx_strand_id
1 'polypeptide(L)'
;MRETEGRPDLIVVLAGATGESLVRIEGARDVDLVVGDLSRDDLSPVRETIEVARSVPRETVRGPRPIATFRTSPHAVGRIWVRFEAPAPTPTPTPTQAQAQTPTQTRTSETSRARLTGVRHETHPVLDEGPFDETLRRKWRPIEETRIKKNAIVSLPDITPFVARYPELEPLIYGDRILHQNGFRSYERRYPPRYSDSLWVRLIGNLLKDATQADVAISRNLPRKWDMVGDVHQGQLEGWLQTADSVRLLRVSGVTLLDLADALAAQRLDPSVGAESLIMSVGIDVDRHLVAGHVIEPRATYKIATTDTVLHMSRVAKVIVSADVEARFAHTADARLVPDAAGEEVLLRDAILARIRLWQDTEGVFQRDRYVVRVGDRAGDRAGDHVGDPVQDRARDGSLDAGGDRDRDEPNDFERALLDRPDEVSHRWVFAIDRLSLQGSRYKNSKHVVDYAATRQTRATTPDFYSIGHQADVALTYEGPDVAWETRVASAFDRAVFRVGDDESVQEQSDDILAYTELRLNAMTLRVGDDAGVRLVPFVQTAFDSEFTSTPKPSSEDAGATYPHQKIWRSSAGCVMYPGERLKELRLGVVLQYDLSESSPHRDLGVAAAYRFGTPLGPLRMESNLDLTYLPSDGDDRPEDLALYGTWFNRLLAPINAGFSVFVSADLVVMVGKTEVQPRPATSLILAGGLDFTAFLTL
;
A
#
# COMPACT_ATOMS: atom_id res chain seq x y z
N MET A 1 -45.62 17.28 54.45
CA MET A 1 -44.78 16.19 54.99
C MET A 1 -44.62 16.43 56.48
N ARG A 2 -44.76 15.39 57.30
CA ARG A 2 -44.77 15.47 58.77
C ARG A 2 -43.46 16.06 59.31
N GLU A 3 -43.57 17.03 60.20
CA GLU A 3 -42.50 17.93 60.65
C GLU A 3 -41.63 17.37 61.79
N THR A 4 -41.55 16.04 61.97
CA THR A 4 -40.93 15.44 63.16
C THR A 4 -40.06 14.20 62.90
N GLU A 5 -39.69 13.89 61.66
CA GLU A 5 -38.58 12.99 61.39
C GLU A 5 -37.33 13.81 61.05
N GLY A 6 -36.29 13.66 61.87
CA GLY A 6 -35.05 14.44 61.74
C GLY A 6 -34.45 14.32 60.34
N ARG A 7 -34.30 15.47 59.66
CA ARG A 7 -33.59 15.54 58.38
C ARG A 7 -32.19 14.90 58.54
N PRO A 8 -31.68 14.16 57.54
CA PRO A 8 -30.31 13.64 57.56
C PRO A 8 -29.28 14.76 57.70
N ASP A 9 -28.11 14.43 58.26
CA ASP A 9 -27.02 15.39 58.53
C ASP A 9 -26.34 15.91 57.26
N LEU A 10 -26.61 15.30 56.11
CA LEU A 10 -26.16 15.73 54.79
C LEU A 10 -27.14 15.23 53.71
N ILE A 11 -27.56 16.11 52.81
CA ILE A 11 -28.28 15.76 51.58
C ILE A 11 -27.37 15.99 50.38
N VAL A 12 -26.87 14.90 49.80
CA VAL A 12 -26.13 14.90 48.54
C VAL A 12 -27.07 14.50 47.41
N VAL A 13 -27.14 15.32 46.38
CA VAL A 13 -27.83 14.98 45.13
C VAL A 13 -26.79 14.60 44.08
N LEU A 14 -26.86 13.35 43.63
CA LEU A 14 -26.10 12.84 42.49
C LEU A 14 -26.95 13.03 41.23
N ALA A 15 -26.53 13.90 40.32
CA ALA A 15 -27.24 14.25 39.09
C ALA A 15 -26.53 13.65 37.87
N GLY A 16 -27.02 12.53 37.36
CA GLY A 16 -26.48 11.85 36.17
C GLY A 16 -27.02 12.40 34.83
N ALA A 17 -27.28 13.70 34.73
CA ALA A 17 -27.98 14.28 33.57
C ALA A 17 -27.28 15.50 33.00
N THR A 18 -27.53 15.74 31.70
CA THR A 18 -27.04 16.85 30.87
C THR A 18 -26.99 18.19 31.60
N GLY A 19 -26.09 19.09 31.20
CA GLY A 19 -25.85 20.37 31.87
C GLY A 19 -27.11 21.20 32.19
N GLU A 20 -28.19 21.05 31.43
CA GLU A 20 -29.49 21.71 31.66
C GLU A 20 -30.22 21.20 32.92
N SER A 21 -30.07 19.92 33.26
CA SER A 21 -30.64 19.32 34.47
C SER A 21 -29.88 19.76 35.73
N LEU A 22 -28.55 19.90 35.62
CA LEU A 22 -27.70 20.45 36.68
C LEU A 22 -28.09 21.88 37.02
N VAL A 23 -28.35 22.74 36.03
CA VAL A 23 -28.79 24.13 36.26
C VAL A 23 -30.13 24.18 37.01
N ARG A 24 -31.05 23.24 36.77
CA ARG A 24 -32.32 23.16 37.52
C ARG A 24 -32.11 22.66 38.95
N ILE A 25 -31.18 21.73 39.17
CA ILE A 25 -30.85 21.17 40.49
C ILE A 25 -29.99 22.14 41.32
N GLU A 26 -29.19 23.00 40.68
CA GLU A 26 -28.48 24.10 41.35
C GLU A 26 -29.45 25.11 42.00
N GLY A 27 -30.72 25.14 41.58
CA GLY A 27 -31.80 25.90 42.22
C GLY A 27 -32.64 25.10 43.22
N ALA A 28 -32.31 23.83 43.47
CA ALA A 28 -33.06 22.99 44.40
C ALA A 28 -32.87 23.48 45.83
N ARG A 29 -33.99 23.74 46.51
CA ARG A 29 -33.99 24.09 47.93
C ARG A 29 -33.66 22.84 48.75
N ASP A 30 -32.98 23.03 49.87
CA ASP A 30 -32.67 21.97 50.85
C ASP A 30 -31.67 20.89 50.38
N VAL A 31 -30.79 21.21 49.42
CA VAL A 31 -29.68 20.36 49.00
C VAL A 31 -28.35 20.93 49.49
N ASP A 32 -27.55 20.11 50.17
CA ASP A 32 -26.28 20.54 50.75
C ASP A 32 -25.13 20.41 49.73
N LEU A 33 -25.14 19.36 48.90
CA LEU A 33 -24.14 19.11 47.86
C LEU A 33 -24.79 18.62 46.56
N VAL A 34 -24.37 19.18 45.42
CA VAL A 34 -24.73 18.67 44.09
C VAL A 34 -23.48 18.14 43.41
N VAL A 35 -23.55 16.93 42.88
CA VAL A 35 -22.48 16.31 42.10
C VAL A 35 -23.11 15.87 40.80
N GLY A 36 -22.61 16.32 39.66
CA GLY A 36 -23.19 15.87 38.41
C GLY A 36 -22.31 15.99 37.19
N ASP A 37 -22.83 15.40 36.12
CA ASP A 37 -22.19 15.27 34.82
C ASP A 37 -22.34 16.54 33.98
N LEU A 38 -21.22 17.18 33.66
CA LEU A 38 -21.17 18.32 32.76
C LEU A 38 -20.34 18.00 31.51
N SER A 39 -20.63 16.87 30.85
CA SER A 39 -20.13 16.50 29.51
C SER A 39 -18.69 16.94 29.25
N ARG A 40 -17.81 16.78 30.24
CA ARG A 40 -16.39 16.97 30.07
C ARG A 40 -15.90 15.64 29.55
N ASP A 41 -15.60 15.59 28.26
CA ASP A 41 -14.83 14.51 27.63
C ASP A 41 -13.37 14.46 28.14
N ASP A 42 -13.06 15.21 29.19
CA ASP A 42 -11.77 15.20 29.85
C ASP A 42 -11.68 13.95 30.73
N LEU A 43 -10.92 12.96 30.26
CA LEU A 43 -10.58 11.73 30.97
C LEU A 43 -9.47 11.96 32.01
N SER A 44 -9.01 13.20 32.24
CA SER A 44 -7.97 13.48 33.21
C SER A 44 -8.47 13.27 34.64
N PRO A 45 -7.65 12.74 35.57
CA PRO A 45 -7.98 12.70 36.98
C PRO A 45 -8.21 14.12 37.50
N VAL A 46 -9.41 14.42 38.00
CA VAL A 46 -9.72 15.73 38.58
C VAL A 46 -9.81 15.59 40.10
N ARG A 47 -9.00 16.37 40.81
CA ARG A 47 -9.06 16.53 42.26
C ARG A 47 -9.51 17.94 42.59
N GLU A 48 -10.72 18.06 43.13
CA GLU A 48 -11.29 19.31 43.59
C GLU A 48 -11.45 19.27 45.12
N THR A 49 -10.82 20.22 45.81
CA THR A 49 -10.97 20.37 47.27
C THR A 49 -11.60 21.73 47.54
N ILE A 50 -12.75 21.73 48.20
CA ILE A 50 -13.45 22.94 48.59
C ILE A 50 -13.39 23.04 50.11
N GLU A 51 -12.58 23.99 50.59
CA GLU A 51 -12.60 24.39 51.98
C GLU A 51 -13.77 25.34 52.22
N VAL A 52 -14.63 24.98 53.17
CA VAL A 52 -15.78 25.81 53.51
C VAL A 52 -15.28 26.91 54.45
N ALA A 53 -14.96 28.08 53.87
CA ALA A 53 -14.21 29.18 54.51
C ALA A 53 -14.79 29.72 55.84
N ARG A 54 -16.05 29.42 56.15
CA ARG A 54 -16.67 29.63 57.47
C ARG A 54 -17.51 28.41 57.75
N SER A 55 -17.36 27.78 58.93
CA SER A 55 -18.25 26.70 59.35
C SER A 55 -19.70 27.18 59.27
N VAL A 56 -20.43 26.71 58.25
CA VAL A 56 -21.79 27.21 57.96
C VAL A 56 -22.75 26.51 58.92
N PRO A 57 -23.46 27.24 59.79
CA PRO A 57 -24.56 26.65 60.56
C PRO A 57 -25.58 26.00 59.62
N ARG A 58 -26.07 24.81 59.99
CA ARG A 58 -27.02 24.01 59.19
C ARG A 58 -28.27 24.80 58.75
N GLU A 59 -28.67 25.81 59.51
CA GLU A 59 -29.84 26.66 59.24
C GLU A 59 -29.58 27.75 58.19
N THR A 60 -28.34 28.21 58.02
CA THR A 60 -27.96 29.18 56.98
C THR A 60 -27.76 28.55 55.61
N VAL A 61 -27.75 27.21 55.51
CA VAL A 61 -27.75 26.46 54.24
C VAL A 61 -29.14 26.50 53.57
N ARG A 62 -30.15 27.16 54.16
CA ARG A 62 -31.45 27.45 53.53
C ARG A 62 -31.38 28.42 52.32
N GLY A 63 -30.18 28.82 51.91
CA GLY A 63 -29.98 29.59 50.68
C GLY A 63 -30.39 28.78 49.44
N PRO A 64 -30.72 29.44 48.32
CA PRO A 64 -31.25 28.78 47.12
C PRO A 64 -30.21 27.97 46.32
N ARG A 65 -28.99 27.76 46.84
CA ARG A 65 -27.87 27.15 46.10
C ARG A 65 -27.08 26.16 46.97
N PRO A 66 -26.52 25.09 46.36
CA PRO A 66 -25.68 24.10 47.05
C PRO A 66 -24.42 24.74 47.64
N ILE A 67 -23.84 24.10 48.65
CA ILE A 67 -22.54 24.52 49.23
C ILE A 67 -21.41 24.32 48.22
N ALA A 68 -21.50 23.27 47.41
CA ALA A 68 -20.60 22.99 46.31
C ALA A 68 -21.32 22.24 45.18
N THR A 69 -20.93 22.55 43.95
CA THR A 69 -21.29 21.80 42.75
C THR A 69 -20.03 21.20 42.16
N PHE A 70 -19.95 19.86 42.12
CA PHE A 70 -18.84 19.16 41.48
C PHE A 70 -19.22 18.69 40.08
N ARG A 71 -18.28 18.80 39.15
CA ARG A 71 -18.46 18.41 37.75
C ARG A 71 -17.67 17.13 37.47
N THR A 72 -18.34 16.05 37.09
CA THR A 72 -17.71 14.76 36.75
C THR A 72 -17.77 14.49 35.25
N SER A 73 -16.79 13.75 34.71
CA SER A 73 -16.93 13.10 33.40
C SER A 73 -17.93 11.94 33.52
N PRO A 74 -18.71 11.63 32.47
CA PRO A 74 -19.53 10.42 32.46
C PRO A 74 -18.66 9.17 32.65
N HIS A 75 -17.38 9.17 32.26
CA HIS A 75 -16.51 7.99 32.34
C HIS A 75 -15.59 7.98 33.56
N ALA A 76 -15.91 8.76 34.61
CA ALA A 76 -15.09 8.85 35.80
C ALA A 76 -15.77 8.30 37.06
N VAL A 77 -14.97 7.69 37.92
CA VAL A 77 -15.39 7.29 39.27
C VAL A 77 -14.98 8.38 40.25
N GLY A 78 -15.98 8.97 40.91
CA GLY A 78 -15.79 9.95 41.97
C GLY A 78 -15.80 9.33 43.37
N ARG A 79 -14.89 9.76 44.24
CA ARG A 79 -14.99 9.59 45.69
C ARG A 79 -15.15 10.95 46.34
N ILE A 80 -16.13 11.07 47.23
CA ILE A 80 -16.41 12.29 47.98
C ILE A 80 -16.09 12.04 49.44
N TRP A 81 -15.23 12.87 50.02
CA TRP A 81 -14.99 12.93 51.46
C TRP A 81 -15.63 14.18 52.01
N VAL A 82 -16.36 14.00 53.10
CA VAL A 82 -17.06 15.07 53.79
C VAL A 82 -16.52 15.11 55.22
N ARG A 83 -16.04 16.27 55.67
CA ARG A 83 -15.51 16.45 57.02
C ARG A 83 -16.50 17.25 57.85
N PHE A 84 -16.85 16.73 59.02
CA PHE A 84 -17.64 17.44 60.02
C PHE A 84 -16.78 17.77 61.25
N GLU A 85 -17.00 18.95 61.81
CA GLU A 85 -16.55 19.32 63.14
C GLU A 85 -17.52 18.72 64.16
N ALA A 86 -16.97 18.02 65.16
CA ALA A 86 -17.76 17.48 66.25
C ALA A 86 -18.48 18.63 66.98
N PRO A 87 -19.74 18.43 67.41
CA PRO A 87 -20.40 19.43 68.23
C PRO A 87 -19.55 19.71 69.46
N ALA A 88 -19.36 21.00 69.77
CA ALA A 88 -18.61 21.39 70.96
C ALA A 88 -19.21 20.67 72.18
N PRO A 89 -18.40 20.03 73.03
CA PRO A 89 -18.91 19.30 74.19
C PRO A 89 -19.80 20.24 74.99
N THR A 90 -21.04 19.82 75.25
CA THR A 90 -21.97 20.60 76.06
C THR A 90 -21.27 20.88 77.39
N PRO A 91 -21.09 22.16 77.78
CA PRO A 91 -20.40 22.47 79.02
C PRO A 91 -21.12 21.76 80.16
N THR A 92 -20.42 20.86 80.86
CA THR A 92 -20.96 20.14 82.01
C THR A 92 -21.48 21.18 83.00
N PRO A 93 -22.77 21.18 83.35
CA PRO A 93 -23.29 22.17 84.28
C PRO A 93 -22.58 22.01 85.62
N THR A 94 -21.83 23.04 86.02
CA THR A 94 -21.21 23.10 87.34
C THR A 94 -22.32 23.13 88.40
N PRO A 95 -22.36 22.19 89.36
CA PRO A 95 -23.44 22.09 90.32
C PRO A 95 -23.22 23.10 91.45
N THR A 96 -23.60 24.36 91.27
CA THR A 96 -23.76 25.29 92.39
C THR A 96 -24.90 26.27 92.17
N GLN A 97 -25.83 26.25 93.13
CA GLN A 97 -26.97 27.15 93.36
C GLN A 97 -28.26 26.87 92.59
N ALA A 98 -29.07 26.00 93.21
CA ALA A 98 -30.51 25.98 93.05
C ALA A 98 -31.12 27.27 93.64
N GLN A 99 -31.63 28.15 92.78
CA GLN A 99 -32.72 29.06 93.13
C GLN A 99 -33.76 29.04 92.02
N ALA A 100 -35.01 28.93 92.47
CA ALA A 100 -36.20 28.72 91.68
C ALA A 100 -36.37 29.78 90.59
N GLN A 101 -36.31 29.35 89.32
CA GLN A 101 -36.85 30.09 88.19
C GLN A 101 -37.72 29.16 87.34
N THR A 102 -38.85 29.74 86.96
CA THR A 102 -40.03 29.24 86.25
C THR A 102 -39.69 28.43 84.97
N PRO A 103 -40.50 27.41 84.60
CA PRO A 103 -40.27 26.60 83.40
C PRO A 103 -40.61 27.40 82.14
N THR A 104 -39.68 28.25 81.70
CA THR A 104 -39.65 28.73 80.32
C THR A 104 -39.09 27.58 79.49
N GLN A 105 -39.92 27.06 78.58
CA GLN A 105 -39.57 26.04 77.58
C GLN A 105 -38.17 26.32 77.02
N THR A 106 -37.19 25.58 77.54
CA THR A 106 -35.85 25.59 77.00
C THR A 106 -35.98 24.87 75.66
N ARG A 107 -36.04 25.65 74.57
CA ARG A 107 -35.69 25.16 73.24
C ARG A 107 -34.41 24.36 73.46
N THR A 108 -34.50 23.04 73.29
CA THR A 108 -33.34 22.15 73.24
C THR A 108 -32.34 22.82 72.32
N SER A 109 -31.22 23.24 72.90
CA SER A 109 -30.23 24.06 72.23
C SER A 109 -29.83 23.38 70.92
N GLU A 110 -30.17 24.03 69.80
CA GLU A 110 -29.84 23.65 68.43
C GLU A 110 -28.32 23.59 68.15
N THR A 111 -27.48 23.78 69.17
CA THR A 111 -26.02 23.81 69.11
C THR A 111 -25.34 22.44 69.11
N SER A 112 -26.07 21.32 69.15
CA SER A 112 -25.48 19.97 69.21
C SER A 112 -25.24 19.28 67.86
N ARG A 113 -25.45 19.97 66.73
CA ARG A 113 -25.30 19.36 65.39
C ARG A 113 -23.89 19.55 64.83
N ALA A 114 -23.35 18.49 64.24
CA ALA A 114 -22.03 18.50 63.60
C ALA A 114 -21.99 19.53 62.45
N ARG A 115 -20.89 20.28 62.32
CA ARG A 115 -20.75 21.35 61.33
C ARG A 115 -19.92 20.88 60.15
N LEU A 116 -20.40 21.05 58.91
CA LEU A 116 -19.60 20.75 57.72
C LEU A 116 -18.41 21.70 57.62
N THR A 117 -17.18 21.17 57.57
CA THR A 117 -15.94 21.95 57.50
C THR A 117 -15.15 21.76 56.22
N GLY A 118 -15.42 20.71 55.44
CA GLY A 118 -14.77 20.53 54.16
C GLY A 118 -15.41 19.45 53.31
N VAL A 119 -15.33 19.64 51.99
CA VAL A 119 -15.69 18.62 51.00
C VAL A 119 -14.53 18.45 50.02
N ARG A 120 -14.06 17.21 49.86
CA ARG A 120 -13.05 16.83 48.87
C ARG A 120 -13.71 15.87 47.89
N HIS A 121 -13.50 16.10 46.61
CA HIS A 121 -13.96 15.25 45.54
C HIS A 121 -12.76 14.86 44.69
N GLU A 122 -12.56 13.56 44.52
CA GLU A 122 -11.55 13.01 43.61
C GLU A 122 -12.23 12.16 42.59
N THR A 123 -11.96 12.44 41.33
CA THR A 123 -12.40 11.63 40.21
C THR A 123 -11.18 11.04 39.53
N HIS A 124 -11.31 9.81 39.08
CA HIS A 124 -10.36 9.17 38.19
C HIS A 124 -11.12 8.54 37.01
N PRO A 125 -10.54 8.54 35.80
CA PRO A 125 -11.05 7.74 34.71
C PRO A 125 -11.11 6.26 35.11
N VAL A 126 -12.08 5.52 34.58
CA VAL A 126 -12.09 4.05 34.66
C VAL A 126 -10.95 3.54 33.76
N LEU A 127 -9.86 3.05 34.35
CA LEU A 127 -8.61 2.70 33.64
C LEU A 127 -8.31 1.21 33.62
N ASP A 128 -9.24 0.36 34.07
CA ASP A 128 -9.05 -1.09 34.21
C ASP A 128 -8.00 -1.48 35.26
N GLU A 129 -7.72 -0.59 36.23
CA GLU A 129 -6.65 -0.81 37.22
C GLU A 129 -7.13 -1.53 38.50
N GLY A 130 -8.33 -2.13 38.51
CA GLY A 130 -8.78 -2.91 39.66
C GLY A 130 -10.19 -3.53 39.57
N PRO A 131 -10.59 -4.32 40.59
CA PRO A 131 -11.84 -5.07 40.60
C PRO A 131 -13.11 -4.19 40.63
N PHE A 132 -13.00 -2.95 41.10
CA PHE A 132 -14.11 -1.99 41.09
C PHE A 132 -14.38 -1.45 39.68
N ASP A 133 -13.32 -1.06 38.96
CA ASP A 133 -13.37 -0.63 37.55
C ASP A 133 -13.94 -1.74 36.66
N GLU A 134 -13.49 -2.98 36.87
CA GLU A 134 -13.97 -4.14 36.12
C GLU A 134 -15.48 -4.38 36.31
N THR A 135 -15.98 -4.18 37.53
CA THR A 135 -17.41 -4.34 37.85
C THR A 135 -18.27 -3.25 37.21
N LEU A 136 -17.79 -2.00 37.22
CA LEU A 136 -18.45 -0.87 36.56
C LEU A 136 -18.48 -1.05 35.05
N ARG A 137 -17.36 -1.46 34.46
CA ARG A 137 -17.25 -1.71 33.02
C ARG A 137 -18.18 -2.83 32.55
N ARG A 138 -18.34 -3.91 33.31
CA ARG A 138 -19.34 -4.96 32.99
C ARG A 138 -20.77 -4.44 32.93
N LYS A 139 -21.13 -3.45 33.75
CA LYS A 139 -22.48 -2.85 33.76
C LYS A 139 -22.68 -1.85 32.62
N TRP A 140 -21.64 -1.12 32.25
CA TRP A 140 -21.72 -0.03 31.27
C TRP A 140 -21.56 -0.53 29.84
N ARG A 141 -20.78 -1.61 29.68
CA ARG A 141 -20.48 -2.24 28.39
C ARG A 141 -21.74 -2.48 27.52
N PRO A 142 -22.88 -3.00 28.01
CA PRO A 142 -24.06 -3.21 27.14
C PRO A 142 -24.71 -1.90 26.64
N ILE A 143 -24.68 -0.85 27.45
CA ILE A 143 -25.27 0.47 27.13
C ILE A 143 -24.36 1.19 26.13
N GLU A 144 -23.05 1.16 26.39
CA GLU A 144 -22.03 1.63 25.47
C GLU A 144 -22.13 0.85 24.16
N GLU A 145 -22.10 -0.48 24.16
CA GLU A 145 -22.25 -1.32 22.97
C GLU A 145 -23.51 -0.99 22.16
N THR A 146 -24.65 -0.70 22.80
CA THR A 146 -25.90 -0.36 22.09
C THR A 146 -25.85 1.03 21.44
N ARG A 147 -25.31 2.03 22.15
CA ARG A 147 -25.05 3.37 21.57
C ARG A 147 -23.97 3.31 20.50
N ILE A 148 -22.97 2.46 20.73
CA ILE A 148 -21.81 2.29 19.89
C ILE A 148 -22.23 1.70 18.54
N LYS A 149 -22.97 0.59 18.58
CA LYS A 149 -23.49 -0.10 17.39
C LYS A 149 -24.38 0.76 16.50
N LYS A 150 -25.12 1.73 17.06
CA LYS A 150 -26.04 2.56 16.26
C LYS A 150 -25.32 3.58 15.37
N ASN A 151 -24.12 4.00 15.76
CA ASN A 151 -23.39 5.09 15.10
C ASN A 151 -21.97 4.67 14.64
N ALA A 152 -21.69 3.37 14.60
CA ALA A 152 -20.40 2.85 14.15
C ALA A 152 -20.31 2.93 12.62
N ILE A 153 -19.20 3.45 12.10
CA ILE A 153 -18.91 3.47 10.65
C ILE A 153 -18.05 2.27 10.25
N VAL A 154 -17.21 1.79 11.15
CA VAL A 154 -16.35 0.63 10.88
C VAL A 154 -16.16 -0.14 12.17
N SER A 155 -16.16 -1.46 12.09
CA SER A 155 -15.71 -2.29 13.20
C SER A 155 -14.27 -2.68 12.96
N LEU A 156 -13.36 -2.23 13.83
CA LEU A 156 -11.96 -2.67 13.80
C LEU A 156 -11.91 -4.06 14.44
N PRO A 157 -11.69 -5.15 13.68
CA PRO A 157 -11.62 -6.49 14.24
C PRO A 157 -10.47 -6.61 15.25
N ASP A 158 -10.57 -7.63 16.12
CA ASP A 158 -9.42 -8.11 16.88
C ASP A 158 -8.35 -8.54 15.87
N ILE A 159 -7.22 -7.84 15.89
CA ILE A 159 -6.12 -8.10 14.97
C ILE A 159 -5.25 -9.27 15.40
N THR A 160 -5.50 -9.88 16.56
CA THR A 160 -4.71 -11.03 17.03
C THR A 160 -4.67 -12.19 16.03
N PRO A 161 -5.82 -12.75 15.58
CA PRO A 161 -5.82 -13.80 14.56
C PRO A 161 -5.23 -13.32 13.23
N PHE A 162 -5.38 -12.04 12.91
CA PHE A 162 -4.91 -11.45 11.66
C PHE A 162 -3.38 -11.34 11.63
N VAL A 163 -2.76 -10.81 12.69
CA VAL A 163 -1.31 -10.70 12.84
C VAL A 163 -0.66 -12.08 12.90
N ALA A 164 -1.33 -13.07 13.51
CA ALA A 164 -0.88 -14.45 13.50
C ALA A 164 -0.87 -15.06 12.07
N ARG A 165 -1.80 -14.64 11.20
CA ARG A 165 -1.86 -15.06 9.79
C ARG A 165 -0.85 -14.30 8.91
N TYR A 166 -0.53 -13.05 9.25
CA TYR A 166 0.34 -12.16 8.50
C TYR A 166 1.49 -11.59 9.36
N PRO A 167 2.53 -12.38 9.65
CA PRO A 167 3.65 -11.99 10.51
C PRO A 167 4.42 -10.75 10.01
N GLU A 168 4.33 -10.41 8.73
CA GLU A 168 4.91 -9.20 8.14
C GLU A 168 4.34 -7.89 8.72
N LEU A 169 3.22 -7.96 9.45
CA LEU A 169 2.64 -6.82 10.16
C LEU A 169 3.25 -6.63 11.56
N GLU A 170 3.91 -7.64 12.13
CA GLU A 170 4.49 -7.56 13.46
C GLU A 170 5.43 -6.36 13.65
N PRO A 171 6.32 -5.99 12.70
CA PRO A 171 7.19 -4.83 12.86
C PRO A 171 6.45 -3.49 12.98
N LEU A 172 5.18 -3.42 12.59
CA LEU A 172 4.34 -2.23 12.77
C LEU A 172 3.70 -2.17 14.16
N ILE A 173 3.64 -3.29 14.87
CA ILE A 173 2.93 -3.43 16.15
C ILE A 173 3.90 -3.60 17.31
N TYR A 174 4.98 -4.36 17.09
CA TYR A 174 5.96 -4.79 18.07
C TYR A 174 7.37 -4.34 17.72
N GLY A 175 8.12 -3.99 18.74
CA GLY A 175 9.52 -3.54 18.61
C GLY A 175 9.83 -2.42 19.59
N ASP A 176 11.07 -1.96 19.60
CA ASP A 176 11.53 -0.94 20.55
C ASP A 176 11.11 0.48 20.17
N ARG A 177 10.66 0.68 18.93
CA ARG A 177 10.36 2.00 18.35
C ARG A 177 9.05 2.00 17.57
N ILE A 178 7.95 1.73 18.27
CA ILE A 178 6.60 1.73 17.68
C ILE A 178 5.92 3.08 17.87
N LEU A 179 5.33 3.61 16.80
CA LEU A 179 4.56 4.84 16.86
C LEU A 179 3.24 4.61 17.60
N HIS A 180 3.02 5.40 18.65
CA HIS A 180 1.80 5.36 19.44
C HIS A 180 1.56 6.70 20.16
N GLN A 181 0.39 7.30 19.94
CA GLN A 181 -0.02 8.59 20.51
C GLN A 181 1.00 9.70 20.26
N ASN A 182 1.49 9.81 19.02
CA ASN A 182 2.49 10.80 18.61
C ASN A 182 3.85 10.69 19.32
N GLY A 183 4.23 9.50 19.75
CA GLY A 183 5.55 9.21 20.31
C GLY A 183 6.03 7.81 19.95
N PHE A 184 7.30 7.53 20.24
CA PHE A 184 7.86 6.19 20.11
C PHE A 184 7.77 5.45 21.45
N ARG A 185 7.33 4.20 21.43
CA ARG A 185 7.32 3.32 22.61
C ARG A 185 7.85 1.94 22.24
N SER A 186 8.45 1.25 23.21
CA SER A 186 8.70 -0.19 23.08
C SER A 186 7.41 -0.94 23.34
N TYR A 187 7.10 -1.92 22.49
CA TYR A 187 5.95 -2.80 22.62
C TYR A 187 6.39 -4.24 22.35
N GLU A 188 6.48 -5.03 23.41
CA GLU A 188 6.97 -6.41 23.35
C GLU A 188 5.89 -7.40 22.88
N ARG A 189 6.30 -8.49 22.22
CA ARG A 189 5.40 -9.56 21.74
C ARG A 189 4.59 -10.27 22.84
N ARG A 190 4.96 -10.09 24.12
CA ARG A 190 4.17 -10.63 25.25
C ARG A 190 2.83 -9.93 25.43
N TYR A 191 2.67 -8.73 24.87
CA TYR A 191 1.42 -8.00 24.91
C TYR A 191 0.53 -8.37 23.71
N PRO A 192 -0.80 -8.39 23.87
CA PRO A 192 -1.71 -8.64 22.77
C PRO A 192 -1.48 -7.65 21.61
N PRO A 193 -1.61 -8.05 20.34
CA PRO A 193 -1.53 -7.12 19.22
C PRO A 193 -2.54 -5.99 19.38
N ARG A 194 -2.12 -4.76 19.05
CA ARG A 194 -3.00 -3.59 19.01
C ARG A 194 -2.78 -2.80 17.73
N TYR A 195 -3.79 -2.05 17.31
CA TYR A 195 -3.59 -1.04 16.28
C TYR A 195 -2.59 -0.02 16.82
N SER A 196 -1.41 0.07 16.23
CA SER A 196 -0.43 1.14 16.44
C SER A 196 -0.72 2.31 15.50
N ASP A 197 -0.08 3.47 15.70
CA ASP A 197 -0.20 4.56 14.73
C ASP A 197 0.40 4.16 13.38
N SER A 198 1.43 3.29 13.36
CA SER A 198 2.01 2.75 12.13
C SER A 198 1.04 1.88 11.34
N LEU A 199 0.34 0.97 12.02
CA LEU A 199 -0.68 0.13 11.37
C LEU A 199 -1.87 0.98 10.89
N TRP A 200 -2.25 1.99 11.68
CA TRP A 200 -3.28 2.94 11.32
C TRP A 200 -2.94 3.74 10.06
N VAL A 201 -1.74 4.31 9.98
CA VAL A 201 -1.34 5.06 8.78
C VAL A 201 -1.16 4.15 7.58
N ARG A 202 -0.79 2.88 7.75
CA ARG A 202 -0.82 1.89 6.64
C ARG A 202 -2.23 1.72 6.09
N LEU A 203 -3.23 1.55 6.97
CA LEU A 203 -4.65 1.49 6.56
C LEU A 203 -5.07 2.76 5.79
N ILE A 204 -4.78 3.94 6.35
CA ILE A 204 -5.11 5.23 5.73
C ILE A 204 -4.39 5.41 4.40
N GLY A 205 -3.10 5.04 4.32
CA GLY A 205 -2.30 5.10 3.11
C GLY A 205 -2.89 4.22 2.02
N ASN A 206 -3.26 2.97 2.33
CA ASN A 206 -3.84 2.05 1.35
C ASN A 206 -5.20 2.53 0.86
N LEU A 207 -6.04 3.06 1.76
CA LEU A 207 -7.31 3.68 1.40
C LEU A 207 -7.11 4.91 0.51
N LEU A 208 -6.12 5.75 0.80
CA LEU A 208 -5.79 6.92 0.00
C LEU A 208 -5.26 6.52 -1.39
N LYS A 209 -4.37 5.53 -1.43
CA LYS A 209 -3.82 4.94 -2.66
C LYS A 209 -4.94 4.43 -3.56
N ASP A 210 -5.86 3.65 -3.00
CA ASP A 210 -7.00 3.11 -3.72
C ASP A 210 -8.00 4.22 -4.15
N ALA A 211 -8.31 5.18 -3.28
CA ALA A 211 -9.16 6.31 -3.62
C ALA A 211 -8.62 7.10 -4.82
N THR A 212 -7.31 7.28 -4.92
CA THR A 212 -6.68 8.07 -5.99
C THR A 212 -6.16 7.24 -7.16
N GLN A 213 -6.28 5.91 -7.10
CA GLN A 213 -5.66 4.98 -8.05
C GLN A 213 -4.16 5.28 -8.24
N ALA A 214 -3.47 5.58 -7.15
CA ALA A 214 -2.04 5.83 -7.11
C ALA A 214 -1.25 4.52 -7.02
N ASP A 215 0.00 4.55 -7.46
CA ASP A 215 0.91 3.40 -7.34
C ASP A 215 1.42 3.28 -5.89
N VAL A 216 1.73 4.44 -5.30
CA VAL A 216 2.28 4.61 -3.95
C VAL A 216 1.45 5.64 -3.21
N ALA A 217 1.29 5.48 -1.89
CA ALA A 217 0.85 6.58 -1.03
C ALA A 217 1.84 6.81 0.10
N ILE A 218 2.05 8.08 0.44
CA ILE A 218 2.85 8.49 1.59
C ILE A 218 2.02 9.39 2.50
N SER A 219 2.24 9.26 3.80
CA SER A 219 1.56 10.10 4.79
C SER A 219 2.48 10.32 5.99
N ARG A 220 2.32 11.45 6.66
CA ARG A 220 2.93 11.68 7.97
C ARG A 220 2.25 10.81 9.03
N ASN A 221 2.80 10.79 10.24
CA ASN A 221 2.09 10.18 11.35
C ASN A 221 0.74 10.88 11.61
N LEU A 222 -0.33 10.08 11.69
CA LEU A 222 -1.70 10.52 12.04
C LEU A 222 -2.05 9.91 13.40
N PRO A 223 -1.69 10.57 14.51
CA PRO A 223 -1.75 9.96 15.83
C PRO A 223 -3.20 9.68 16.23
N ARG A 224 -3.44 8.46 16.72
CA ARG A 224 -4.72 8.13 17.33
C ARG A 224 -4.70 8.48 18.80
N LYS A 225 -5.88 8.83 19.33
CA LYS A 225 -6.03 9.13 20.76
C LYS A 225 -6.07 7.87 21.63
N TRP A 226 -6.62 6.76 21.12
CA TRP A 226 -6.87 5.55 21.91
C TRP A 226 -6.58 4.27 21.12
N ASP A 227 -6.16 3.22 21.84
CA ASP A 227 -6.05 1.86 21.32
C ASP A 227 -7.41 1.18 21.41
N MET A 228 -8.21 1.30 20.36
CA MET A 228 -9.52 0.66 20.32
C MET A 228 -9.50 -0.57 19.41
N VAL A 229 -10.15 -1.62 19.90
CA VAL A 229 -10.60 -2.78 19.13
C VAL A 229 -12.12 -2.79 19.21
N GLY A 230 -12.79 -3.15 18.12
CA GLY A 230 -14.25 -3.14 17.97
C GLY A 230 -14.78 -1.95 17.18
N ASP A 231 -16.05 -1.65 17.40
CA ASP A 231 -16.80 -0.62 16.68
C ASP A 231 -16.22 0.79 16.88
N VAL A 232 -15.85 1.44 15.78
CA VAL A 232 -15.35 2.82 15.72
C VAL A 232 -16.41 3.74 15.13
N HIS A 233 -16.69 4.81 15.87
CA HIS A 233 -17.62 5.84 15.46
C HIS A 233 -17.06 6.79 14.43
N GLN A 234 -17.97 7.37 13.63
CA GLN A 234 -17.66 8.51 12.78
C GLN A 234 -16.91 9.60 13.55
N GLY A 235 -17.43 10.06 14.69
CA GLY A 235 -16.81 11.15 15.44
C GLY A 235 -15.43 10.82 16.00
N GLN A 236 -15.14 9.55 16.29
CA GLN A 236 -13.81 9.11 16.73
C GLN A 236 -12.83 9.11 15.56
N LEU A 237 -13.26 8.55 14.43
CA LEU A 237 -12.50 8.50 13.18
C LEU A 237 -12.20 9.91 12.66
N GLU A 238 -13.21 10.78 12.62
CA GLU A 238 -13.08 12.21 12.34
C GLU A 238 -12.12 12.87 13.33
N GLY A 239 -12.21 12.51 14.62
CA GLY A 239 -11.31 12.99 15.67
C GLY A 239 -9.84 12.61 15.46
N TRP A 240 -9.57 11.44 14.89
CA TRP A 240 -8.21 11.00 14.53
C TRP A 240 -7.73 11.61 13.21
N LEU A 241 -8.66 11.94 12.32
CA LEU A 241 -8.42 12.61 11.03
C LEU A 241 -8.78 14.11 11.08
N GLN A 242 -8.67 14.75 12.24
CA GLN A 242 -9.01 16.16 12.45
C GLN A 242 -8.05 17.15 11.73
N THR A 243 -7.15 16.62 10.92
CA THR A 243 -6.12 17.37 10.21
C THR A 243 -6.74 18.07 9.00
N ALA A 244 -6.38 19.33 8.78
CA ALA A 244 -6.77 20.09 7.57
C ALA A 244 -5.91 19.69 6.35
N ASP A 245 -5.47 18.43 6.31
CA ASP A 245 -4.62 17.89 5.27
C ASP A 245 -5.47 17.65 4.02
N SER A 246 -5.07 18.26 2.91
CA SER A 246 -5.76 18.10 1.63
C SER A 246 -5.01 17.11 0.75
N VAL A 247 -5.77 16.25 0.06
CA VAL A 247 -5.22 15.23 -0.83
C VAL A 247 -4.47 15.90 -1.99
N ARG A 248 -3.33 15.30 -2.36
CA ARG A 248 -2.50 15.64 -3.52
C ARG A 248 -2.14 14.37 -4.26
N LEU A 249 -2.11 14.45 -5.58
CA LEU A 249 -1.64 13.36 -6.44
C LEU A 249 -0.50 13.88 -7.30
N LEU A 250 0.66 13.24 -7.19
CA LEU A 250 1.87 13.66 -7.87
C LEU A 250 2.21 12.70 -8.98
N ARG A 251 2.67 13.21 -10.12
CA ARG A 251 3.32 12.42 -11.16
C ARG A 251 4.82 12.65 -11.10
N VAL A 252 5.56 11.58 -10.81
CA VAL A 252 7.03 11.64 -10.67
C VAL A 252 7.71 10.64 -11.59
N SER A 253 8.96 10.93 -11.97
CA SER A 253 9.81 9.94 -12.64
C SER A 253 10.23 8.82 -11.67
N GLY A 254 10.58 7.65 -12.21
CA GLY A 254 11.14 6.56 -11.42
C GLY A 254 12.44 6.96 -10.70
N VAL A 255 13.28 7.82 -11.29
CA VAL A 255 14.47 8.37 -10.60
C VAL A 255 14.06 9.13 -9.32
N THR A 256 13.08 10.02 -9.43
CA THR A 256 12.57 10.77 -8.27
C THR A 256 11.96 9.85 -7.21
N LEU A 257 11.28 8.78 -7.64
CA LEU A 257 10.72 7.79 -6.72
C LEU A 257 11.82 6.97 -6.01
N LEU A 258 12.90 6.62 -6.69
CA LEU A 258 14.08 5.98 -6.10
C LEU A 258 14.73 6.89 -5.04
N ASP A 259 14.95 8.16 -5.37
CA ASP A 259 15.49 9.14 -4.41
C ASP A 259 14.58 9.29 -3.18
N LEU A 260 13.25 9.23 -3.38
CA LEU A 260 12.29 9.26 -2.28
C LEU A 260 12.37 7.98 -1.44
N ALA A 261 12.46 6.81 -2.08
CA ALA A 261 12.60 5.52 -1.39
C ALA A 261 13.84 5.51 -0.49
N ASP A 262 14.99 5.96 -1.01
CA ASP A 262 16.24 6.08 -0.26
C ASP A 262 16.10 7.05 0.92
N ALA A 263 15.45 8.20 0.73
CA ALA A 263 15.21 9.18 1.78
C ALA A 263 14.31 8.63 2.90
N LEU A 264 13.32 7.80 2.56
CA LEU A 264 12.42 7.13 3.50
C LEU A 264 13.09 5.97 4.23
N ALA A 265 13.89 5.16 3.53
CA ALA A 265 14.69 4.10 4.13
C ALA A 265 15.68 4.67 5.16
N ALA A 266 16.40 5.74 4.79
CA ALA A 266 17.31 6.44 5.70
C ALA A 266 16.60 7.04 6.93
N GLN A 267 15.34 7.49 6.77
CA GLN A 267 14.54 8.04 7.87
C GLN A 267 14.24 7.00 8.96
N ARG A 268 13.99 5.73 8.59
CA ARG A 268 13.69 4.65 9.55
C ARG A 268 14.83 4.43 10.54
N LEU A 269 16.06 4.62 10.08
CA LEU A 269 17.28 4.44 10.86
C LEU A 269 17.70 5.69 11.64
N ASP A 270 17.07 6.84 11.39
CA ASP A 270 17.45 8.12 11.98
C ASP A 270 16.70 8.36 13.31
N PRO A 271 17.38 8.33 14.48
CA PRO A 271 16.75 8.55 15.77
C PRO A 271 16.36 10.02 15.99
N SER A 272 16.88 10.96 15.19
CA SER A 272 16.56 12.39 15.31
C SER A 272 15.21 12.75 14.70
N VAL A 273 14.62 11.87 13.89
CA VAL A 273 13.30 12.06 13.31
C VAL A 273 12.23 11.83 14.37
N GLY A 274 11.57 12.92 14.78
CA GLY A 274 10.43 12.90 15.69
C GLY A 274 9.24 12.15 15.11
N ALA A 275 8.34 11.68 15.98
CA ALA A 275 7.19 10.87 15.62
C ALA A 275 6.24 11.60 14.66
N GLU A 276 6.03 12.90 14.86
CA GLU A 276 5.21 13.77 14.01
C GLU A 276 5.82 14.01 12.62
N SER A 277 7.14 13.88 12.53
CA SER A 277 7.91 14.09 11.30
C SER A 277 8.16 12.78 10.54
N LEU A 278 7.72 11.64 11.06
CA LEU A 278 7.88 10.35 10.41
C LEU A 278 6.91 10.23 9.24
N ILE A 279 7.45 10.10 8.04
CA ILE A 279 6.70 9.75 6.84
C ILE A 279 6.67 8.22 6.70
N MET A 280 5.47 7.70 6.50
CA MET A 280 5.19 6.30 6.20
C MET A 280 4.76 6.17 4.75
N SER A 281 5.04 5.02 4.17
CA SER A 281 4.74 4.70 2.78
C SER A 281 3.99 3.39 2.66
N VAL A 282 3.12 3.31 1.66
CA VAL A 282 2.45 2.08 1.24
C VAL A 282 2.51 1.96 -0.29
N GLY A 283 2.44 0.74 -0.81
CA GLY A 283 2.58 0.44 -2.22
C GLY A 283 4.02 0.49 -2.72
N ILE A 284 5.00 0.67 -1.82
CA ILE A 284 6.42 0.70 -2.11
C ILE A 284 7.22 -0.07 -1.06
N ASP A 285 8.05 -1.01 -1.52
CA ASP A 285 9.12 -1.59 -0.74
C ASP A 285 10.35 -0.69 -0.90
N VAL A 286 10.59 0.18 0.09
CA VAL A 286 11.69 1.14 0.03
C VAL A 286 13.06 0.50 0.14
N ASP A 287 13.14 -0.73 0.69
CA ASP A 287 14.41 -1.42 0.90
C ASP A 287 14.81 -2.22 -0.35
N ARG A 288 13.82 -2.70 -1.12
CA ARG A 288 14.03 -3.46 -2.38
C ARG A 288 13.74 -2.65 -3.65
N HIS A 289 13.34 -1.39 -3.50
CA HIS A 289 12.91 -0.50 -4.59
C HIS A 289 11.83 -1.13 -5.48
N LEU A 290 10.80 -1.71 -4.85
CA LEU A 290 9.67 -2.33 -5.56
C LEU A 290 8.40 -1.50 -5.45
N VAL A 291 7.62 -1.46 -6.52
CA VAL A 291 6.24 -0.95 -6.55
C VAL A 291 5.38 -1.99 -7.26
N ALA A 292 4.36 -2.49 -6.57
CA ALA A 292 3.45 -3.53 -7.07
C ALA A 292 4.16 -4.73 -7.71
N GLY A 293 5.20 -5.25 -7.06
CA GLY A 293 5.97 -6.42 -7.51
C GLY A 293 7.08 -6.11 -8.52
N HIS A 294 7.17 -4.87 -9.00
CA HIS A 294 8.13 -4.47 -10.04
C HIS A 294 9.24 -3.59 -9.46
N VAL A 295 10.47 -3.83 -9.89
CA VAL A 295 11.58 -2.88 -9.64
C VAL A 295 11.20 -1.53 -10.24
N ILE A 296 11.44 -0.45 -9.49
CA ILE A 296 11.17 0.90 -9.95
C ILE A 296 12.00 1.18 -11.21
N GLU A 297 11.34 1.35 -12.35
CA GLU A 297 11.97 1.66 -13.62
C GLU A 297 12.26 3.17 -13.66
N PRO A 298 13.52 3.62 -13.73
CA PRO A 298 13.89 5.03 -13.67
C PRO A 298 13.13 5.94 -14.66
N ARG A 299 12.75 5.40 -15.82
CA ARG A 299 12.05 6.14 -16.88
C ARG A 299 10.53 6.10 -16.79
N ALA A 300 9.96 5.23 -15.98
CA ALA A 300 8.52 5.15 -15.81
C ALA A 300 8.01 6.36 -15.01
N THR A 301 6.76 6.75 -15.28
CA THR A 301 6.05 7.74 -14.47
C THR A 301 5.22 7.00 -13.43
N TYR A 302 5.32 7.43 -12.17
CA TYR A 302 4.60 6.89 -11.04
C TYR A 302 3.68 7.95 -10.43
N LYS A 303 2.51 7.52 -9.97
CA LYS A 303 1.55 8.31 -9.22
C LYS A 303 1.77 8.13 -7.73
N ILE A 304 2.00 9.22 -7.02
CA ILE A 304 2.13 9.23 -5.56
C ILE A 304 0.96 10.00 -4.96
N ALA A 305 0.15 9.34 -4.14
CA ALA A 305 -0.86 10.01 -3.33
C ALA A 305 -0.27 10.47 -1.99
N THR A 306 -0.60 11.70 -1.58
CA THR A 306 -0.10 12.29 -0.33
C THR A 306 -1.00 13.43 0.12
N THR A 307 -0.54 14.21 1.10
CA THR A 307 -1.19 15.45 1.54
C THR A 307 -0.31 16.66 1.29
N ASP A 308 -0.94 17.82 1.18
CA ASP A 308 -0.28 19.12 1.11
C ASP A 308 0.74 19.32 2.25
N THR A 309 0.39 18.92 3.47
CA THR A 309 1.29 19.03 4.64
C THR A 309 2.57 18.22 4.44
N VAL A 310 2.48 17.00 3.91
CA VAL A 310 3.65 16.14 3.64
C VAL A 310 4.56 16.76 2.57
N LEU A 311 3.99 17.41 1.55
CA LEU A 311 4.78 18.09 0.51
C LEU A 311 5.66 19.22 1.04
N HIS A 312 5.23 19.89 2.12
CA HIS A 312 6.00 20.96 2.75
C HIS A 312 7.06 20.43 3.75
N MET A 313 7.08 19.13 4.04
CA MET A 313 8.10 18.55 4.93
C MET A 313 9.46 18.55 4.23
N SER A 314 10.47 19.13 4.87
CA SER A 314 11.78 19.40 4.26
C SER A 314 12.44 18.20 3.57
N ARG A 315 12.21 16.97 4.06
CA ARG A 315 12.75 15.74 3.46
C ARG A 315 12.09 15.42 2.11
N VAL A 316 10.77 15.54 2.03
CA VAL A 316 9.97 15.30 0.81
C VAL A 316 10.16 16.46 -0.16
N ALA A 317 10.08 17.69 0.32
CA ALA A 317 10.21 18.90 -0.48
C ALA A 317 11.53 18.94 -1.27
N LYS A 318 12.62 18.41 -0.71
CA LYS A 318 13.94 18.33 -1.39
C LYS A 318 13.97 17.36 -2.56
N VAL A 319 13.19 16.29 -2.50
CA VAL A 319 13.18 15.25 -3.53
C VAL A 319 12.17 15.58 -4.63
N ILE A 320 11.01 16.12 -4.26
CA ILE A 320 9.85 16.25 -5.16
C ILE A 320 9.69 17.67 -5.73
N VAL A 321 10.78 18.47 -5.81
CA VAL A 321 10.75 19.89 -6.21
C VAL A 321 10.08 20.12 -7.57
N SER A 322 10.21 19.18 -8.50
CA SER A 322 9.79 19.34 -9.90
C SER A 322 8.58 18.49 -10.30
N ALA A 323 7.84 17.92 -9.34
CA ALA A 323 6.70 17.08 -9.68
C ALA A 323 5.50 17.89 -10.17
N ASP A 324 4.75 17.30 -11.09
CA ASP A 324 3.41 17.77 -11.44
C ASP A 324 2.44 17.37 -10.33
N VAL A 325 1.68 18.33 -9.80
CA VAL A 325 0.83 18.15 -8.61
C VAL A 325 -0.62 18.46 -8.94
N GLU A 326 -1.45 17.43 -8.90
CA GLU A 326 -2.89 17.56 -8.99
C GLU A 326 -3.46 17.82 -7.58
N ALA A 327 -4.22 18.91 -7.44
CA ALA A 327 -4.77 19.35 -6.15
C ALA A 327 -6.30 19.40 -6.11
N ARG A 328 -6.97 19.17 -7.25
CA ARG A 328 -8.43 19.21 -7.38
C ARG A 328 -8.94 17.93 -8.02
N PHE A 329 -10.04 17.43 -7.49
CA PHE A 329 -10.58 16.11 -7.85
C PHE A 329 -12.09 16.17 -8.04
N ALA A 330 -12.58 15.34 -8.95
CA ALA A 330 -13.99 14.96 -9.01
C ALA A 330 -14.17 13.59 -8.32
N HIS A 331 -15.30 13.42 -7.64
CA HIS A 331 -15.70 12.15 -7.05
C HIS A 331 -16.41 11.26 -8.07
N THR A 332 -16.01 10.00 -8.13
CA THR A 332 -16.75 8.95 -8.87
C THR A 332 -17.85 8.33 -8.01
N ALA A 333 -18.72 7.52 -8.62
CA ALA A 333 -19.79 6.82 -7.90
C ALA A 333 -19.27 5.82 -6.84
N ASP A 334 -18.08 5.26 -7.06
CA ASP A 334 -17.35 4.37 -6.14
C ASP A 334 -16.37 5.13 -5.23
N ALA A 335 -16.62 6.43 -5.01
CA ALA A 335 -15.83 7.30 -4.13
C ALA A 335 -14.33 7.38 -4.45
N ARG A 336 -13.95 7.14 -5.72
CA ARG A 336 -12.60 7.43 -6.20
C ARG A 336 -12.46 8.91 -6.54
N LEU A 337 -11.22 9.37 -6.52
CA LEU A 337 -10.79 10.72 -6.80
C LEU A 337 -10.08 10.73 -8.15
N VAL A 338 -10.69 11.38 -9.13
CA VAL A 338 -10.10 11.57 -10.47
C VAL A 338 -9.63 13.01 -10.58
N PRO A 339 -8.36 13.28 -10.96
CA PRO A 339 -7.89 14.65 -11.17
C PRO A 339 -8.80 15.42 -12.13
N ASP A 340 -9.27 16.59 -11.69
CA ASP A 340 -10.14 17.48 -12.47
C ASP A 340 -9.84 18.93 -12.09
N ALA A 341 -9.39 19.73 -13.06
CA ALA A 341 -9.09 21.14 -12.88
C ALA A 341 -10.31 21.96 -12.39
N ALA A 342 -11.54 21.52 -12.71
CA ALA A 342 -12.80 22.13 -12.26
C ALA A 342 -13.34 21.52 -10.96
N GLY A 343 -12.75 20.40 -10.48
CA GLY A 343 -13.15 19.67 -9.29
C GLY A 343 -12.90 20.45 -7.99
N GLU A 344 -12.93 19.77 -6.85
CA GLU A 344 -12.72 20.42 -5.55
C GLU A 344 -11.45 19.92 -4.86
N GLU A 345 -10.95 20.73 -3.93
CA GLU A 345 -9.91 20.28 -3.02
C GLU A 345 -10.55 19.34 -1.99
N VAL A 346 -10.07 18.09 -1.94
CA VAL A 346 -10.65 17.06 -1.09
C VAL A 346 -9.78 16.89 0.15
N LEU A 347 -10.38 16.99 1.34
CA LEU A 347 -9.69 16.71 2.60
C LEU A 347 -9.41 15.21 2.72
N LEU A 348 -8.25 14.86 3.29
CA LEU A 348 -7.88 13.46 3.56
C LEU A 348 -9.00 12.74 4.33
N ARG A 349 -9.53 13.36 5.37
CA ARG A 349 -10.63 12.81 6.17
C ARG A 349 -11.82 12.40 5.31
N ASP A 350 -12.22 13.25 4.39
CA ASP A 350 -13.45 13.06 3.62
C ASP A 350 -13.26 11.97 2.56
N ALA A 351 -12.07 11.89 1.94
CA ALA A 351 -11.68 10.80 1.05
C ALA A 351 -11.71 9.43 1.76
N ILE A 352 -11.11 9.36 2.96
CA ILE A 352 -11.05 8.12 3.75
C ILE A 352 -12.44 7.68 4.22
N LEU A 353 -13.25 8.62 4.75
CA LEU A 353 -14.61 8.31 5.19
C LEU A 353 -15.49 7.81 4.05
N ALA A 354 -15.33 8.37 2.84
CA ALA A 354 -16.09 7.92 1.67
C ALA A 354 -15.74 6.47 1.30
N ARG A 355 -14.45 6.07 1.36
CA ARG A 355 -14.03 4.68 1.12
C ARG A 355 -14.54 3.71 2.20
N ILE A 356 -14.43 4.08 3.46
CA ILE A 356 -14.87 3.21 4.57
C ILE A 356 -16.39 2.98 4.52
N ARG A 357 -17.19 3.98 4.12
CA ARG A 357 -18.65 3.81 3.96
C ARG A 357 -19.02 2.77 2.92
N LEU A 358 -18.24 2.63 1.85
CA LEU A 358 -18.50 1.60 0.85
C LEU A 358 -18.38 0.19 1.45
N TRP A 359 -17.46 -0.05 2.37
CA TRP A 359 -17.37 -1.34 3.07
C TRP A 359 -18.64 -1.68 3.85
N GLN A 360 -19.37 -0.68 4.35
CA GLN A 360 -20.65 -0.91 5.03
C GLN A 360 -21.76 -1.36 4.06
N ASP A 361 -21.73 -0.84 2.83
CA ASP A 361 -22.78 -1.07 1.83
C ASP A 361 -22.59 -2.41 1.10
N THR A 362 -21.35 -2.79 0.77
CA THR A 362 -21.06 -4.09 0.14
C THR A 362 -21.20 -5.23 1.13
N GLU A 363 -20.79 -5.01 2.39
CA GLU A 363 -20.92 -5.99 3.46
C GLU A 363 -22.10 -5.69 4.38
N GLY A 364 -23.33 -5.69 3.84
CA GLY A 364 -24.56 -5.93 4.64
C GLY A 364 -24.54 -7.25 5.49
N VAL A 365 -23.37 -7.89 5.52
CA VAL A 365 -22.93 -9.19 6.02
C VAL A 365 -21.55 -9.06 6.70
N PHE A 366 -21.20 -7.95 7.37
CA PHE A 366 -20.34 -8.07 8.57
C PHE A 366 -21.14 -8.95 9.54
N GLN A 367 -20.99 -10.28 9.41
CA GLN A 367 -21.90 -11.25 10.01
C GLN A 367 -21.98 -11.02 11.51
N ARG A 368 -23.15 -10.53 11.92
CA ARG A 368 -23.58 -10.22 13.28
C ARG A 368 -23.40 -11.39 14.28
N ASP A 369 -23.06 -12.58 13.80
CA ASP A 369 -22.94 -13.83 14.58
C ASP A 369 -21.55 -14.52 14.51
N ARG A 370 -20.57 -14.04 13.73
CA ARG A 370 -19.31 -14.79 13.47
C ARG A 370 -18.29 -14.82 14.62
N TYR A 371 -18.39 -13.91 15.59
CA TYR A 371 -17.42 -13.81 16.70
C TYR A 371 -18.07 -13.89 18.09
N VAL A 372 -19.24 -14.52 18.22
CA VAL A 372 -19.73 -14.91 19.54
C VAL A 372 -18.90 -16.11 20.00
N VAL A 373 -17.78 -15.84 20.67
CA VAL A 373 -17.13 -16.83 21.52
C VAL A 373 -18.18 -17.28 22.52
N ARG A 374 -18.70 -18.51 22.36
CA ARG A 374 -19.46 -19.18 23.42
C ARG A 374 -18.49 -19.34 24.60
N VAL A 375 -18.48 -18.34 25.48
CA VAL A 375 -17.92 -18.49 26.82
C VAL A 375 -18.76 -19.58 27.47
N GLY A 376 -18.21 -20.79 27.53
CA GLY A 376 -18.89 -21.93 28.09
C GLY A 376 -19.27 -21.62 29.52
N ASP A 377 -20.57 -21.61 29.79
CA ASP A 377 -21.13 -21.77 31.12
C ASP A 377 -20.62 -23.09 31.70
N ARG A 378 -19.50 -23.03 32.42
CA ARG A 378 -19.13 -24.03 33.43
C ARG A 378 -19.46 -23.44 34.79
N ALA A 379 -20.75 -23.45 35.12
CA ALA A 379 -21.23 -23.41 36.48
C ALA A 379 -22.07 -24.69 36.68
N GLY A 380 -21.77 -25.40 37.76
CA GLY A 380 -22.04 -26.82 37.88
C GLY A 380 -23.50 -27.21 38.01
N ASP A 381 -23.77 -28.50 37.81
CA ASP A 381 -24.72 -29.18 38.67
C ASP A 381 -24.39 -30.69 38.82
N ARG A 382 -24.26 -31.04 40.10
CA ARG A 382 -24.62 -32.26 40.84
C ARG A 382 -24.55 -33.66 40.22
N ALA A 383 -23.94 -34.49 41.06
CA ALA A 383 -24.20 -35.92 41.24
C ALA A 383 -25.71 -36.26 41.30
N GLY A 384 -26.06 -37.36 40.65
CA GLY A 384 -27.36 -38.00 40.77
C GLY A 384 -27.39 -39.27 39.93
N ASP A 385 -27.34 -40.41 40.60
CA ASP A 385 -27.61 -41.75 40.05
C ASP A 385 -28.84 -41.76 39.15
N HIS A 386 -28.76 -42.37 37.96
CA HIS A 386 -29.81 -43.25 37.47
C HIS A 386 -29.31 -44.19 36.37
N VAL A 387 -29.55 -45.47 36.65
CA VAL A 387 -29.45 -46.65 35.80
C VAL A 387 -30.65 -46.70 34.84
N GLY A 388 -30.40 -47.06 33.57
CA GLY A 388 -31.37 -47.73 32.69
C GLY A 388 -31.95 -46.90 31.54
N ASP A 389 -31.42 -47.06 30.32
CA ASP A 389 -32.06 -47.80 29.21
C ASP A 389 -31.34 -47.56 27.87
N PRO A 390 -31.21 -48.57 26.99
CA PRO A 390 -30.71 -48.41 25.63
C PRO A 390 -31.90 -48.30 24.65
N VAL A 391 -32.06 -47.15 24.00
CA VAL A 391 -32.94 -47.04 22.82
C VAL A 391 -32.09 -46.70 21.61
N GLN A 392 -31.94 -47.72 20.77
CA GLN A 392 -31.44 -47.68 19.41
C GLN A 392 -32.36 -46.86 18.49
N ASP A 393 -31.76 -46.43 17.39
CA ASP A 393 -32.38 -46.11 16.11
C ASP A 393 -33.33 -44.91 16.02
N ARG A 394 -32.73 -43.78 15.60
CA ARG A 394 -33.24 -43.04 14.45
C ARG A 394 -32.10 -42.30 13.74
N ALA A 395 -31.50 -42.99 12.79
CA ALA A 395 -30.78 -42.38 11.69
C ALA A 395 -31.77 -41.48 10.91
N ARG A 396 -31.65 -40.17 11.11
CA ARG A 396 -32.17 -39.16 10.19
C ARG A 396 -30.97 -38.52 9.51
N ASP A 397 -30.69 -39.05 8.33
CA ASP A 397 -30.46 -38.31 7.09
C ASP A 397 -30.30 -36.79 7.30
N GLY A 398 -29.10 -36.40 7.70
CA GLY A 398 -28.61 -35.04 7.70
C GLY A 398 -27.40 -35.04 6.80
N SER A 399 -27.63 -34.90 5.49
CA SER A 399 -26.59 -34.52 4.55
C SER A 399 -26.05 -33.16 5.00
N LEU A 400 -25.03 -33.21 5.86
CA LEU A 400 -24.14 -32.09 6.11
C LEU A 400 -23.62 -31.67 4.75
N ASP A 401 -24.11 -30.52 4.29
CA ASP A 401 -23.49 -29.73 3.25
C ASP A 401 -22.01 -29.64 3.60
N ALA A 402 -21.19 -30.48 2.94
CA ALA A 402 -19.76 -30.27 2.78
C ALA A 402 -19.54 -29.13 1.75
N GLY A 403 -20.33 -28.06 1.88
CA GLY A 403 -20.11 -26.79 1.20
C GLY A 403 -18.75 -26.30 1.65
N GLY A 404 -17.80 -26.40 0.72
CA GLY A 404 -16.38 -26.29 0.99
C GLY A 404 -16.03 -25.02 1.76
N ASP A 405 -15.32 -25.21 2.86
CA ASP A 405 -14.71 -24.17 3.69
C ASP A 405 -13.56 -23.43 2.97
N ARG A 406 -13.49 -23.51 1.63
CA ARG A 406 -12.41 -23.00 0.79
C ARG A 406 -12.41 -21.48 0.64
N ASP A 407 -13.51 -20.80 0.97
CA ASP A 407 -13.58 -19.32 0.93
C ASP A 407 -13.16 -18.67 2.27
N ARG A 408 -12.66 -19.43 3.26
CA ARG A 408 -12.21 -18.87 4.54
C ARG A 408 -10.85 -18.16 4.49
N ASP A 409 -10.09 -18.33 3.41
CA ASP A 409 -8.70 -17.88 3.34
C ASP A 409 -8.51 -16.54 2.60
N GLU A 410 -9.54 -16.04 1.90
CA GLU A 410 -9.44 -14.73 1.26
C GLU A 410 -9.64 -13.61 2.29
N PRO A 411 -8.69 -12.65 2.39
CA PRO A 411 -8.85 -11.50 3.26
C PRO A 411 -10.03 -10.64 2.78
N ASN A 412 -10.86 -10.18 3.72
CA ASN A 412 -11.92 -9.22 3.44
C ASN A 412 -11.34 -7.84 3.05
N ASP A 413 -12.17 -6.89 2.63
CA ASP A 413 -11.69 -5.58 2.14
C ASP A 413 -10.91 -4.79 3.21
N PHE A 414 -11.30 -4.92 4.47
CA PHE A 414 -10.57 -4.30 5.58
C PHE A 414 -9.19 -4.92 5.78
N GLU A 415 -9.11 -6.25 5.77
CA GLU A 415 -7.86 -7.01 5.86
C GLU A 415 -6.95 -6.69 4.67
N ARG A 416 -7.49 -6.62 3.44
CA ARG A 416 -6.75 -6.18 2.25
C ARG A 416 -6.22 -4.77 2.41
N ALA A 417 -6.98 -3.85 2.99
CA ALA A 417 -6.53 -2.48 3.23
C ALA A 417 -5.47 -2.37 4.32
N LEU A 418 -5.34 -3.34 5.23
CA LEU A 418 -4.22 -3.42 6.16
C LEU A 418 -2.96 -4.01 5.54
N LEU A 419 -3.11 -4.95 4.59
CA LEU A 419 -1.98 -5.54 3.87
C LEU A 419 -1.47 -4.55 2.82
N ASP A 420 -0.26 -4.03 3.04
CA ASP A 420 0.52 -3.48 1.93
C ASP A 420 1.22 -4.65 1.24
N ARG A 421 0.95 -4.84 -0.04
CA ARG A 421 1.55 -5.90 -0.87
C ARG A 421 2.35 -5.24 -1.99
N PRO A 422 3.45 -4.55 -1.66
CA PRO A 422 4.29 -3.88 -2.65
C PRO A 422 5.04 -4.87 -3.54
N ASP A 423 5.03 -6.16 -3.20
CA ASP A 423 5.61 -7.28 -3.94
C ASP A 423 4.60 -8.07 -4.78
N GLU A 424 3.29 -7.85 -4.58
CA GLU A 424 2.25 -8.46 -5.40
C GLU A 424 2.20 -7.76 -6.75
N VAL A 425 2.46 -8.53 -7.81
CA VAL A 425 2.40 -8.07 -9.19
C VAL A 425 0.97 -7.64 -9.51
N SER A 426 0.73 -6.34 -9.64
CA SER A 426 -0.58 -5.83 -10.01
C SER A 426 -0.80 -5.94 -11.52
N HIS A 427 -2.07 -5.94 -11.93
CA HIS A 427 -2.44 -5.83 -13.34
C HIS A 427 -2.00 -4.47 -13.87
N ARG A 428 -1.13 -4.46 -14.88
CA ARG A 428 -0.60 -3.23 -15.46
C ARG A 428 -0.54 -3.34 -16.98
N TRP A 429 -1.08 -2.33 -17.65
CA TRP A 429 -0.90 -2.13 -19.09
C TRP A 429 0.13 -1.03 -19.33
N VAL A 430 1.07 -1.26 -20.22
CA VAL A 430 2.11 -0.30 -20.62
C VAL A 430 2.15 -0.22 -22.13
N PHE A 431 1.96 0.98 -22.66
CA PHE A 431 2.28 1.30 -24.04
C PHE A 431 3.64 2.00 -24.08
N ALA A 432 4.58 1.49 -24.86
CA ALA A 432 5.93 2.02 -24.99
C ALA A 432 6.22 2.38 -26.45
N ILE A 433 6.83 3.55 -26.64
CA ILE A 433 7.52 3.92 -27.87
C ILE A 433 9.00 3.92 -27.52
N ASP A 434 9.67 2.83 -27.87
CA ASP A 434 11.10 2.65 -27.73
C ASP A 434 11.81 2.98 -29.05
N ARG A 435 13.08 3.37 -28.94
CA ARG A 435 14.01 3.48 -30.07
C ARG A 435 13.54 4.30 -31.28
N LEU A 436 12.65 5.28 -31.11
CA LEU A 436 12.33 6.21 -32.19
C LEU A 436 13.56 7.09 -32.43
N SER A 437 14.38 6.69 -33.40
CA SER A 437 15.75 7.17 -33.50
C SER A 437 16.12 7.59 -34.91
N LEU A 438 17.04 8.55 -34.98
CA LEU A 438 17.74 8.96 -36.19
C LEU A 438 19.22 8.71 -35.94
N GLN A 439 19.85 7.90 -36.80
CA GLN A 439 21.21 7.44 -36.58
C GLN A 439 22.04 7.47 -37.86
N GLY A 440 23.34 7.68 -37.68
CA GLY A 440 24.36 7.39 -38.68
C GLY A 440 25.12 6.13 -38.27
N SER A 441 25.43 5.25 -39.23
CA SER A 441 26.15 4.01 -38.95
C SER A 441 27.27 3.73 -39.94
N ARG A 442 28.25 2.92 -39.51
CA ARG A 442 29.38 2.46 -40.31
C ARG A 442 29.51 0.95 -40.19
N TYR A 443 29.63 0.28 -41.33
CA TYR A 443 29.77 -1.17 -41.41
C TYR A 443 31.22 -1.57 -41.60
N LYS A 444 31.60 -2.69 -40.95
CA LYS A 444 32.89 -3.34 -41.13
C LYS A 444 32.71 -4.85 -41.14
N ASN A 445 32.96 -5.44 -42.29
CA ASN A 445 32.75 -6.85 -42.52
C ASN A 445 34.04 -7.67 -42.42
N SER A 446 33.91 -8.94 -42.02
CA SER A 446 35.00 -9.91 -42.16
C SER A 446 35.20 -10.31 -43.64
N LYS A 447 36.37 -10.87 -43.96
CA LYS A 447 36.68 -11.33 -45.33
C LYS A 447 35.75 -12.43 -45.84
N HIS A 448 35.08 -13.15 -44.94
CA HIS A 448 34.21 -14.28 -45.26
C HIS A 448 32.77 -13.87 -45.56
N VAL A 449 32.38 -12.61 -45.33
CA VAL A 449 31.01 -12.11 -45.60
C VAL A 449 30.62 -12.32 -47.07
N VAL A 450 31.59 -12.25 -48.00
CA VAL A 450 31.34 -12.52 -49.43
C VAL A 450 30.90 -13.96 -49.71
N ASP A 451 31.34 -14.92 -48.88
CA ASP A 451 30.95 -16.33 -49.01
C ASP A 451 29.45 -16.52 -48.71
N TYR A 452 28.83 -15.54 -48.04
CA TYR A 452 27.43 -15.51 -47.64
C TYR A 452 26.54 -14.70 -48.60
N ALA A 453 27.00 -14.34 -49.80
CA ALA A 453 26.20 -13.57 -50.76
C ALA A 453 24.85 -14.22 -51.16
N ALA A 454 24.68 -15.53 -50.92
CA ALA A 454 23.45 -16.26 -51.16
C ALA A 454 22.43 -16.15 -50.00
N THR A 455 22.87 -15.82 -48.78
CA THR A 455 21.92 -15.69 -47.67
C THR A 455 21.07 -14.43 -47.82
N ARG A 456 19.83 -14.50 -47.33
CA ARG A 456 18.88 -13.38 -47.36
C ARG A 456 19.12 -12.38 -46.22
N GLN A 457 20.06 -12.66 -45.34
CA GLN A 457 20.44 -11.72 -44.29
C GLN A 457 21.16 -10.51 -44.90
N THR A 458 20.48 -9.36 -45.01
CA THR A 458 21.04 -8.14 -45.60
C THR A 458 22.35 -7.72 -44.91
N ARG A 459 22.45 -7.92 -43.59
CA ARG A 459 23.67 -7.66 -42.80
C ARG A 459 24.87 -8.54 -43.19
N ALA A 460 24.63 -9.67 -43.87
CA ALA A 460 25.63 -10.60 -44.36
C ALA A 460 26.09 -10.33 -45.79
N THR A 461 25.41 -9.45 -46.52
CA THR A 461 25.70 -9.19 -47.95
C THR A 461 26.07 -7.73 -48.21
N THR A 462 25.90 -6.85 -47.22
CA THR A 462 26.19 -5.44 -47.39
C THR A 462 27.69 -5.14 -47.24
N PRO A 463 28.34 -4.44 -48.19
CA PRO A 463 29.77 -4.10 -48.11
C PRO A 463 30.09 -3.10 -46.97
N ASP A 464 31.32 -2.60 -46.89
CA ASP A 464 31.68 -1.54 -45.92
C ASP A 464 31.23 -0.15 -46.43
N PHE A 465 30.43 0.59 -45.65
CA PHE A 465 29.92 1.92 -46.03
C PHE A 465 29.44 2.73 -44.82
N TYR A 466 28.89 3.92 -45.10
CA TYR A 466 28.19 4.79 -44.15
C TYR A 466 26.71 4.94 -44.53
N SER A 467 25.79 4.79 -43.58
CA SER A 467 24.36 4.99 -43.81
C SER A 467 23.74 5.96 -42.81
N ILE A 468 22.59 6.52 -43.19
CA ILE A 468 21.71 7.26 -42.31
C ILE A 468 20.36 6.56 -42.35
N GLY A 469 19.74 6.38 -41.19
CA GLY A 469 18.41 5.80 -41.15
C GLY A 469 17.70 6.03 -39.85
N HIS A 470 16.53 5.42 -39.78
CA HIS A 470 15.62 5.53 -38.65
C HIS A 470 15.23 4.15 -38.14
N GLN A 471 14.98 4.10 -36.84
CA GLN A 471 14.39 2.93 -36.21
C GLN A 471 13.20 3.39 -35.39
N ALA A 472 12.22 2.50 -35.23
CA ALA A 472 11.09 2.69 -34.34
C ALA A 472 10.69 1.34 -33.75
N ASP A 473 10.46 1.29 -32.44
CA ASP A 473 10.05 0.10 -31.71
C ASP A 473 8.84 0.46 -30.84
N VAL A 474 7.70 -0.16 -31.10
CA VAL A 474 6.46 0.11 -30.36
C VAL A 474 6.02 -1.17 -29.68
N ALA A 475 5.74 -1.09 -28.37
CA ALA A 475 5.31 -2.22 -27.58
C ALA A 475 4.01 -1.91 -26.80
N LEU A 476 3.15 -2.92 -26.71
CA LEU A 476 2.04 -2.97 -25.76
C LEU A 476 2.28 -4.17 -24.85
N THR A 477 2.41 -3.91 -23.56
CA THR A 477 2.70 -4.91 -22.54
C THR A 477 1.57 -4.94 -21.52
N TYR A 478 1.16 -6.14 -21.16
CA TYR A 478 0.36 -6.43 -19.99
C TYR A 478 1.20 -7.23 -19.00
N GLU A 479 1.23 -6.80 -17.75
CA GLU A 479 1.87 -7.53 -16.65
C GLU A 479 0.81 -7.85 -15.60
N GLY A 480 0.84 -9.07 -15.07
CA GLY A 480 -0.07 -9.52 -14.04
C GLY A 480 0.51 -10.70 -13.25
N PRO A 481 -0.15 -11.10 -12.16
CA PRO A 481 0.37 -12.13 -11.26
C PRO A 481 0.45 -13.50 -11.94
N ASP A 482 -0.51 -13.83 -12.80
CA ASP A 482 -0.60 -15.14 -13.46
C ASP A 482 0.06 -15.17 -14.84
N VAL A 483 0.05 -14.04 -15.53
CA VAL A 483 0.47 -13.95 -16.92
C VAL A 483 1.03 -12.58 -17.23
N ALA A 484 2.07 -12.53 -18.05
CA ALA A 484 2.50 -11.33 -18.74
C ALA A 484 2.41 -11.55 -20.25
N TRP A 485 2.01 -10.51 -20.97
CA TRP A 485 1.82 -10.54 -22.41
C TRP A 485 2.49 -9.32 -23.02
N GLU A 486 3.24 -9.50 -24.10
CA GLU A 486 3.87 -8.41 -24.85
C GLU A 486 3.53 -8.56 -26.33
N THR A 487 3.18 -7.47 -26.99
CA THR A 487 3.15 -7.38 -28.44
C THR A 487 3.99 -6.22 -28.88
N ARG A 488 4.93 -6.46 -29.80
CA ARG A 488 5.92 -5.49 -30.24
C ARG A 488 5.98 -5.42 -31.77
N VAL A 489 6.17 -4.22 -32.30
CA VAL A 489 6.50 -3.97 -33.71
C VAL A 489 7.75 -3.11 -33.74
N ALA A 490 8.83 -3.67 -34.25
CA ALA A 490 10.07 -2.97 -34.52
C ALA A 490 10.23 -2.79 -36.03
N SER A 491 10.70 -1.62 -36.43
CA SER A 491 11.03 -1.29 -37.81
C SER A 491 12.37 -0.60 -37.86
N ALA A 492 13.15 -0.91 -38.89
CA ALA A 492 14.41 -0.25 -39.18
C ALA A 492 14.50 0.01 -40.68
N PHE A 493 14.79 1.26 -41.04
CA PHE A 493 15.00 1.66 -42.42
C PHE A 493 16.25 2.52 -42.51
N ASP A 494 17.30 1.94 -43.09
CA ASP A 494 18.59 2.58 -43.34
C ASP A 494 18.85 2.68 -44.85
N ARG A 495 19.16 3.89 -45.31
CA ARG A 495 19.49 4.17 -46.70
C ARG A 495 20.94 4.64 -46.79
N ALA A 496 21.73 3.98 -47.62
CA ALA A 496 23.02 4.47 -48.06
C ALA A 496 22.89 5.16 -49.42
N VAL A 497 23.52 6.32 -49.56
CA VAL A 497 23.70 7.00 -50.84
C VAL A 497 25.20 7.05 -51.10
N PHE A 498 25.63 6.29 -52.10
CA PHE A 498 26.99 6.35 -52.60
C PHE A 498 27.07 7.35 -53.75
N ARG A 499 28.22 8.01 -53.87
CA ARG A 499 28.61 8.67 -55.11
C ARG A 499 30.00 8.14 -55.48
N VAL A 500 30.09 7.34 -56.54
CA VAL A 500 31.35 6.79 -57.06
C VAL A 500 31.56 7.39 -58.45
N GLY A 501 32.35 8.46 -58.52
CA GLY A 501 32.45 9.28 -59.75
C GLY A 501 31.22 10.18 -59.90
N ASP A 502 30.65 10.24 -61.11
CA ASP A 502 29.39 10.96 -61.39
C ASP A 502 28.14 10.09 -61.14
N ASP A 503 28.30 8.80 -60.90
CA ASP A 503 27.19 7.88 -60.64
C ASP A 503 26.82 7.85 -59.15
N GLU A 504 25.54 8.12 -58.88
CA GLU A 504 24.92 7.89 -57.58
C GLU A 504 24.32 6.49 -57.55
N SER A 505 24.87 5.60 -56.72
CA SER A 505 24.18 4.35 -56.39
C SER A 505 23.50 4.50 -55.03
N VAL A 506 22.19 4.31 -55.02
CA VAL A 506 21.40 4.23 -53.79
C VAL A 506 21.28 2.76 -53.44
N GLN A 507 21.63 2.39 -52.21
CA GLN A 507 21.45 1.04 -51.70
C GLN A 507 20.66 1.10 -50.39
N GLU A 508 19.55 0.38 -50.34
CA GLU A 508 18.77 0.12 -49.11
C GLU A 508 19.43 -1.04 -48.36
N GLN A 509 19.58 -0.93 -47.05
CA GLN A 509 20.52 -1.80 -46.29
C GLN A 509 20.00 -2.35 -44.97
N SER A 510 19.08 -1.62 -44.37
CA SER A 510 18.27 -2.13 -43.27
C SER A 510 16.87 -1.77 -43.69
N ASP A 511 16.02 -2.78 -43.85
CA ASP A 511 14.67 -2.58 -44.31
C ASP A 511 13.76 -3.58 -43.62
N ASP A 512 13.93 -3.69 -42.31
CA ASP A 512 13.38 -4.78 -41.52
C ASP A 512 12.10 -4.33 -40.82
N ILE A 513 11.09 -5.19 -40.83
CA ILE A 513 9.92 -5.10 -39.95
C ILE A 513 9.79 -6.40 -39.18
N LEU A 514 9.89 -6.30 -37.86
CA LEU A 514 9.72 -7.40 -36.93
C LEU A 514 8.47 -7.14 -36.09
N ALA A 515 7.45 -7.98 -36.25
CA ALA A 515 6.28 -7.99 -35.37
C ALA A 515 6.29 -9.27 -34.54
N TYR A 516 6.16 -9.19 -33.23
CA TYR A 516 6.02 -10.38 -32.40
C TYR A 516 5.00 -10.21 -31.28
N THR A 517 4.53 -11.35 -30.78
CA THR A 517 3.76 -11.44 -29.55
C THR A 517 4.33 -12.54 -28.66
N GLU A 518 4.40 -12.28 -27.36
CA GLU A 518 4.97 -13.16 -26.35
C GLU A 518 4.02 -13.29 -25.16
N LEU A 519 3.85 -14.51 -24.68
CA LEU A 519 3.10 -14.86 -23.50
C LEU A 519 4.03 -15.51 -22.47
N ARG A 520 4.06 -15.00 -21.26
CA ARG A 520 4.81 -15.52 -20.11
C ARG A 520 3.85 -16.01 -19.04
N LEU A 521 4.05 -17.23 -18.55
CA LEU A 521 3.17 -17.88 -17.57
C LEU A 521 3.71 -17.67 -16.14
N ASN A 522 3.49 -16.48 -15.58
CA ASN A 522 3.96 -16.11 -14.24
C ASN A 522 3.43 -17.05 -13.14
N ALA A 523 2.21 -17.59 -13.28
CA ALA A 523 1.65 -18.60 -12.37
C ALA A 523 2.47 -19.90 -12.32
N MET A 524 3.29 -20.17 -13.34
CA MET A 524 4.18 -21.33 -13.42
C MET A 524 5.64 -20.98 -13.09
N THR A 525 5.88 -19.87 -12.36
CA THR A 525 7.23 -19.47 -11.96
C THR A 525 7.86 -20.53 -11.06
N LEU A 526 9.02 -21.03 -11.46
CA LEU A 526 9.89 -21.86 -10.62
C LEU A 526 10.96 -20.96 -9.99
N ARG A 527 11.17 -21.06 -8.67
CA ARG A 527 12.27 -20.38 -7.99
C ARG A 527 13.43 -21.34 -7.83
N VAL A 528 14.60 -20.97 -8.34
CA VAL A 528 15.83 -21.79 -8.31
C VAL A 528 16.88 -21.12 -7.42
N GLY A 529 17.28 -21.78 -6.32
CA GLY A 529 18.24 -21.28 -5.32
C GLY A 529 17.61 -20.98 -3.96
N ASP A 530 18.44 -20.61 -2.98
CA ASP A 530 18.01 -20.24 -1.60
C ASP A 530 17.19 -18.92 -1.60
N ASP A 531 16.59 -18.54 -0.45
CA ASP A 531 15.62 -17.46 -0.11
C ASP A 531 15.29 -16.32 -1.12
N ALA A 532 16.22 -15.90 -1.99
CA ALA A 532 16.01 -14.93 -3.07
C ALA A 532 15.92 -15.56 -4.49
N GLY A 533 15.69 -16.87 -4.59
CA GLY A 533 15.89 -17.72 -5.78
C GLY A 533 15.52 -17.10 -7.13
N VAL A 534 16.33 -17.40 -8.15
CA VAL A 534 16.15 -16.93 -9.52
C VAL A 534 14.79 -17.40 -10.04
N ARG A 535 13.97 -16.46 -10.49
CA ARG A 535 12.66 -16.74 -11.09
C ARG A 535 12.85 -17.27 -12.51
N LEU A 536 12.40 -18.49 -12.76
CA LEU A 536 12.32 -19.12 -14.06
C LEU A 536 10.85 -19.15 -14.50
N VAL A 537 10.53 -18.42 -15.57
CA VAL A 537 9.15 -18.24 -16.07
C VAL A 537 9.03 -18.87 -17.45
N PRO A 538 8.10 -19.81 -17.68
CA PRO A 538 7.85 -20.34 -19.01
C PRO A 538 7.31 -19.27 -19.96
N PHE A 539 7.73 -19.30 -21.22
CA PHE A 539 7.22 -18.40 -22.25
C PHE A 539 6.95 -19.11 -23.58
N VAL A 540 6.06 -18.51 -24.37
CA VAL A 540 5.82 -18.83 -25.77
C VAL A 540 5.80 -17.52 -26.55
N GLN A 541 6.51 -17.47 -27.68
CA GLN A 541 6.59 -16.30 -28.53
C GLN A 541 6.34 -16.71 -29.98
N THR A 542 5.70 -15.83 -30.73
CA THR A 542 5.68 -15.93 -32.19
C THR A 542 6.03 -14.58 -32.80
N ALA A 543 6.86 -14.61 -33.83
CA ALA A 543 7.43 -13.46 -34.50
C ALA A 543 7.29 -13.61 -36.01
N PHE A 544 7.03 -12.51 -36.68
CA PHE A 544 7.02 -12.37 -38.12
C PHE A 544 8.05 -11.30 -38.49
N ASP A 545 9.05 -11.73 -39.25
CA ASP A 545 10.17 -10.93 -39.71
C ASP A 545 10.08 -10.79 -41.23
N SER A 546 10.05 -9.56 -41.72
CA SER A 546 9.83 -9.25 -43.13
C SER A 546 10.62 -8.02 -43.53
N GLU A 547 10.68 -7.76 -44.83
CA GLU A 547 11.25 -6.52 -45.38
C GLU A 547 10.17 -5.62 -45.99
N PHE A 548 10.36 -4.29 -45.99
CA PHE A 548 9.40 -3.37 -46.64
C PHE A 548 9.50 -3.40 -48.17
N THR A 549 10.70 -3.62 -48.69
CA THR A 549 11.11 -3.63 -50.10
C THR A 549 11.81 -4.95 -50.41
N SER A 550 11.85 -5.33 -51.68
CA SER A 550 12.56 -6.55 -52.09
C SER A 550 14.03 -6.25 -52.33
N THR A 551 14.94 -7.10 -51.84
CA THR A 551 16.38 -6.96 -52.12
C THR A 551 16.69 -7.13 -53.62
N PRO A 552 17.41 -6.21 -54.28
CA PRO A 552 17.85 -6.38 -55.66
C PRO A 552 18.83 -7.56 -55.79
N LYS A 553 18.77 -8.32 -56.91
CA LYS A 553 19.76 -9.37 -57.20
C LYS A 553 21.05 -8.72 -57.72
N PRO A 554 22.19 -8.85 -57.03
CA PRO A 554 23.43 -8.14 -57.40
C PRO A 554 24.08 -8.63 -58.70
N SER A 555 23.63 -9.74 -59.30
CA SER A 555 24.32 -10.40 -60.42
C SER A 555 23.40 -10.94 -61.53
N SER A 556 22.12 -10.54 -61.59
CA SER A 556 21.26 -10.98 -62.68
C SER A 556 21.57 -10.23 -63.98
N GLU A 557 21.62 -10.98 -65.09
CA GLU A 557 21.62 -10.39 -66.45
C GLU A 557 20.40 -9.48 -66.67
N ASP A 558 19.32 -9.73 -65.93
CA ASP A 558 18.14 -8.89 -65.85
C ASP A 558 18.34 -7.75 -64.83
N ALA A 559 18.70 -6.57 -65.31
CA ALA A 559 18.71 -5.33 -64.54
C ALA A 559 17.28 -4.99 -64.07
N GLY A 560 16.91 -5.47 -62.88
CA GLY A 560 15.57 -5.34 -62.31
C GLY A 560 15.06 -6.58 -61.60
N ALA A 561 15.75 -7.72 -61.68
CA ALA A 561 15.35 -8.88 -60.89
C ALA A 561 15.61 -8.64 -59.39
N THR A 562 14.61 -8.92 -58.57
CA THR A 562 14.69 -8.86 -57.10
C THR A 562 14.60 -10.27 -56.51
N TYR A 563 15.17 -10.47 -55.33
CA TYR A 563 14.83 -11.61 -54.50
C TYR A 563 13.38 -11.45 -54.00
N PRO A 564 12.65 -12.55 -53.74
CA PRO A 564 11.39 -12.45 -53.03
C PRO A 564 11.62 -11.79 -51.67
N HIS A 565 10.68 -10.94 -51.22
CA HIS A 565 10.71 -10.36 -49.88
C HIS A 565 10.96 -11.44 -48.84
N GLN A 566 11.90 -11.20 -47.93
CA GLN A 566 12.04 -12.05 -46.75
C GLN A 566 10.71 -12.07 -45.98
N LYS A 567 10.26 -13.26 -45.61
CA LYS A 567 9.04 -13.51 -44.82
C LYS A 567 9.27 -14.69 -43.91
N ILE A 568 9.87 -14.45 -42.76
CA ILE A 568 10.21 -15.50 -41.80
C ILE A 568 9.18 -15.47 -40.67
N TRP A 569 8.48 -16.59 -40.50
CA TRP A 569 7.66 -16.82 -39.31
C TRP A 569 8.45 -17.67 -38.33
N ARG A 570 8.65 -17.16 -37.12
CA ARG A 570 9.40 -17.83 -36.06
C ARG A 570 8.51 -18.03 -34.85
N SER A 571 8.46 -19.24 -34.31
CA SER A 571 7.83 -19.52 -33.03
C SER A 571 8.86 -20.10 -32.07
N SER A 572 8.87 -19.63 -30.83
CA SER A 572 9.78 -20.12 -29.81
C SER A 572 9.03 -20.42 -28.52
N ALA A 573 9.52 -21.41 -27.79
CA ALA A 573 9.01 -21.77 -26.47
C ALA A 573 10.18 -22.15 -25.57
N GLY A 574 10.13 -21.70 -24.31
CA GLY A 574 11.25 -21.90 -23.40
C GLY A 574 11.00 -21.30 -22.04
N CYS A 575 12.08 -20.91 -21.37
CA CYS A 575 12.03 -20.24 -20.10
C CYS A 575 12.86 -18.95 -20.11
N VAL A 576 12.38 -17.96 -19.37
CA VAL A 576 13.09 -16.72 -19.08
C VAL A 576 13.47 -16.67 -17.61
N MET A 577 14.67 -16.19 -17.34
CA MET A 577 15.22 -15.98 -16.01
C MET A 577 15.47 -14.50 -15.76
N TYR A 578 15.31 -14.08 -14.50
CA TYR A 578 15.60 -12.71 -14.04
C TYR A 578 16.64 -12.75 -12.91
N PRO A 579 17.95 -12.88 -13.23
CA PRO A 579 18.99 -13.11 -12.22
C PRO A 579 19.28 -11.93 -11.31
N GLY A 580 18.95 -10.69 -11.70
CA GLY A 580 19.12 -9.52 -10.83
C GLY A 580 19.05 -8.19 -11.55
N GLU A 581 19.59 -7.15 -10.90
CA GLU A 581 19.46 -5.77 -11.40
C GLU A 581 20.29 -5.47 -12.66
N ARG A 582 21.43 -6.13 -12.87
CA ARG A 582 22.28 -5.85 -14.04
C ARG A 582 21.96 -6.78 -15.21
N LEU A 583 21.93 -8.07 -14.93
CA LEU A 583 21.46 -9.07 -15.88
C LEU A 583 19.94 -9.15 -15.76
N LYS A 584 19.27 -8.34 -16.58
CA LYS A 584 17.82 -8.15 -16.54
C LYS A 584 17.08 -9.39 -17.00
N GLU A 585 17.61 -10.09 -18.00
CA GLU A 585 16.90 -11.20 -18.63
C GLU A 585 17.89 -12.22 -19.20
N LEU A 586 17.58 -13.51 -19.05
CA LEU A 586 18.26 -14.62 -19.73
C LEU A 586 17.19 -15.58 -20.26
N ARG A 587 17.16 -15.84 -21.56
CA ARG A 587 16.21 -16.74 -22.22
C ARG A 587 16.92 -17.94 -22.78
N LEU A 588 16.26 -19.09 -22.67
CA LEU A 588 16.64 -20.32 -23.32
C LEU A 588 15.38 -20.98 -23.84
N GLY A 589 15.38 -21.44 -25.09
CA GLY A 589 14.21 -22.07 -25.69
C GLY A 589 14.51 -22.87 -26.94
N VAL A 590 13.49 -23.58 -27.39
CA VAL A 590 13.44 -24.23 -28.70
C VAL A 590 12.80 -23.24 -29.67
N VAL A 591 13.29 -23.22 -30.90
CA VAL A 591 12.78 -22.35 -31.96
C VAL A 591 12.39 -23.18 -33.18
N LEU A 592 11.26 -22.83 -33.77
CA LEU A 592 10.75 -23.35 -35.02
C LEU A 592 10.63 -22.18 -35.99
N GLN A 593 11.31 -22.28 -37.13
CA GLN A 593 11.35 -21.25 -38.15
C GLN A 593 10.69 -21.76 -39.43
N TYR A 594 9.90 -20.91 -40.07
CA TYR A 594 9.27 -21.14 -41.36
C TYR A 594 9.68 -20.02 -42.30
N ASP A 595 10.34 -20.37 -43.39
CA ASP A 595 10.57 -19.42 -44.47
C ASP A 595 9.40 -19.44 -45.45
N LEU A 596 8.61 -18.36 -45.44
CA LEU A 596 7.42 -18.17 -46.28
C LEU A 596 7.73 -17.43 -47.57
N SER A 597 8.99 -17.07 -47.84
CA SER A 597 9.38 -16.37 -49.06
C SER A 597 9.57 -17.30 -50.27
N GLU A 598 9.51 -18.61 -50.05
CA GLU A 598 9.65 -19.65 -51.07
C GLU A 598 8.31 -20.25 -51.52
N SER A 599 8.30 -20.90 -52.68
CA SER A 599 7.13 -21.62 -53.19
C SER A 599 6.77 -22.86 -52.37
N SER A 600 7.75 -23.45 -51.68
CA SER A 600 7.58 -24.54 -50.72
C SER A 600 8.19 -24.11 -49.39
N PRO A 601 7.38 -23.81 -48.36
CA PRO A 601 7.90 -23.32 -47.08
C PRO A 601 8.91 -24.29 -46.45
N HIS A 602 10.14 -23.81 -46.26
CA HIS A 602 11.20 -24.54 -45.56
C HIS A 602 11.03 -24.39 -44.05
N ARG A 603 11.46 -25.39 -43.28
CA ARG A 603 11.19 -25.50 -41.83
C ARG A 603 12.44 -25.88 -41.07
N ASP A 604 12.86 -25.01 -40.15
CA ASP A 604 14.00 -25.30 -39.27
C ASP A 604 13.55 -25.48 -37.84
N LEU A 605 14.11 -26.50 -37.16
CA LEU A 605 13.97 -26.68 -35.72
C LEU A 605 15.34 -26.51 -35.07
N GLY A 606 15.44 -25.66 -34.06
CA GLY A 606 16.69 -25.46 -33.34
C GLY A 606 16.52 -24.95 -31.91
N VAL A 607 17.58 -24.33 -31.40
CA VAL A 607 17.62 -23.76 -30.05
C VAL A 607 17.99 -22.29 -30.12
N ALA A 608 17.43 -21.50 -29.20
CA ALA A 608 17.70 -20.09 -29.06
C ALA A 608 18.12 -19.77 -27.62
N ALA A 609 19.08 -18.86 -27.49
CA ALA A 609 19.53 -18.29 -26.24
C ALA A 609 19.60 -16.77 -26.39
N ALA A 610 19.08 -16.03 -25.42
CA ALA A 610 19.18 -14.58 -25.42
C ALA A 610 19.50 -14.04 -24.04
N TYR A 611 20.14 -12.88 -23.94
CA TYR A 611 20.23 -12.16 -22.68
C TYR A 611 20.09 -10.65 -22.87
N ARG A 612 19.60 -9.99 -21.83
CA ARG A 612 19.53 -8.53 -21.71
C ARG A 612 20.28 -8.07 -20.46
N PHE A 613 21.22 -7.18 -20.65
CA PHE A 613 22.02 -6.56 -19.61
C PHE A 613 21.83 -5.05 -19.64
N GLY A 614 21.68 -4.43 -18.47
CA GLY A 614 21.56 -2.99 -18.34
C GLY A 614 22.21 -2.53 -17.04
N THR A 615 23.09 -1.53 -17.11
CA THR A 615 23.71 -0.94 -15.92
C THR A 615 23.86 0.57 -16.06
N PRO A 616 23.59 1.34 -15.00
CA PRO A 616 24.01 2.74 -14.96
C PRO A 616 25.54 2.83 -14.89
N LEU A 617 26.09 3.85 -15.55
CA LEU A 617 27.51 4.23 -15.58
C LEU A 617 27.61 5.74 -15.31
N GLY A 618 27.35 6.14 -14.05
CA GLY A 618 27.22 7.55 -13.69
C GLY A 618 26.01 8.18 -14.39
N PRO A 619 26.17 9.28 -15.16
CA PRO A 619 25.08 9.87 -15.91
C PRO A 619 24.70 9.06 -17.16
N LEU A 620 25.50 8.06 -17.55
CA LEU A 620 25.28 7.24 -18.73
C LEU A 620 24.56 5.94 -18.39
N ARG A 621 23.94 5.30 -19.37
CA ARG A 621 23.37 3.95 -19.25
C ARG A 621 23.97 3.04 -20.31
N MET A 622 24.52 1.90 -19.90
CA MET A 622 24.96 0.85 -20.81
C MET A 622 23.90 -0.23 -20.91
N GLU A 623 23.61 -0.65 -22.14
CA GLU A 623 22.74 -1.76 -22.48
C GLU A 623 23.50 -2.75 -23.37
N SER A 624 23.27 -4.03 -23.17
CA SER A 624 23.80 -5.10 -24.01
C SER A 624 22.74 -6.17 -24.20
N ASN A 625 22.43 -6.48 -25.45
CA ASN A 625 21.51 -7.53 -25.85
C ASN A 625 22.26 -8.54 -26.71
N LEU A 626 22.19 -9.82 -26.37
CA LEU A 626 22.68 -10.90 -27.22
C LEU A 626 21.49 -11.79 -27.56
N ASP A 627 21.32 -12.09 -28.84
CA ASP A 627 20.41 -13.12 -29.33
C ASP A 627 21.23 -14.12 -30.14
N LEU A 628 21.11 -15.41 -29.82
CA LEU A 628 21.82 -16.50 -30.47
C LEU A 628 20.84 -17.59 -30.86
N THR A 629 20.87 -18.01 -32.12
CA THR A 629 20.06 -19.10 -32.66
C THR A 629 20.97 -20.12 -33.32
N TYR A 630 20.76 -21.39 -32.98
CA TYR A 630 21.43 -22.52 -33.62
C TYR A 630 20.40 -23.45 -34.23
N LEU A 631 20.47 -23.63 -35.54
CA LEU A 631 19.64 -24.49 -36.37
C LEU A 631 20.53 -25.63 -36.90
N PRO A 632 20.43 -26.87 -36.37
CA PRO A 632 21.19 -28.00 -36.89
C PRO A 632 20.91 -28.25 -38.37
N SER A 633 21.89 -28.81 -39.07
CA SER A 633 21.77 -29.24 -40.45
C SER A 633 20.73 -30.35 -40.63
N ASP A 634 20.01 -30.33 -41.74
CA ASP A 634 19.05 -31.34 -42.16
C ASP A 634 19.25 -31.76 -43.64
N GLY A 635 18.29 -32.49 -44.20
CA GLY A 635 18.39 -33.07 -45.54
C GLY A 635 18.03 -32.12 -46.68
N ASP A 636 17.43 -30.97 -46.37
CA ASP A 636 16.96 -29.97 -47.34
C ASP A 636 17.67 -28.61 -47.22
N ASP A 637 18.72 -28.54 -46.40
CA ASP A 637 19.66 -27.42 -46.30
C ASP A 637 20.19 -26.93 -47.65
N ARG A 638 20.24 -25.61 -47.79
CA ARG A 638 20.70 -24.89 -48.98
C ARG A 638 21.83 -23.91 -48.64
N PRO A 639 22.56 -23.41 -49.65
CA PRO A 639 23.61 -22.42 -49.43
C PRO A 639 23.15 -21.12 -48.76
N GLU A 640 21.86 -20.79 -48.78
CA GLU A 640 21.31 -19.61 -48.09
C GLU A 640 21.02 -19.84 -46.59
N ASP A 641 20.96 -21.09 -46.13
CA ASP A 641 20.54 -21.46 -44.77
C ASP A 641 21.69 -21.34 -43.77
N LEU A 642 21.37 -20.75 -42.61
CA LEU A 642 22.33 -20.49 -41.54
C LEU A 642 22.18 -21.50 -40.40
N ALA A 643 23.29 -22.15 -40.04
CA ALA A 643 23.37 -23.04 -38.89
C ALA A 643 23.45 -22.26 -37.57
N LEU A 644 24.21 -21.17 -37.56
CA LEU A 644 24.36 -20.31 -36.41
C LEU A 644 24.08 -18.89 -36.85
N TYR A 645 23.24 -18.19 -36.10
CA TYR A 645 23.02 -16.76 -36.25
C TYR A 645 23.02 -16.12 -34.87
N GLY A 646 23.86 -15.11 -34.69
CA GLY A 646 23.95 -14.38 -33.43
C GLY A 646 24.07 -12.88 -33.66
N THR A 647 23.34 -12.09 -32.88
CA THR A 647 23.44 -10.64 -32.84
C THR A 647 23.83 -10.21 -31.43
N TRP A 648 24.84 -9.36 -31.31
CA TRP A 648 25.28 -8.80 -30.04
C TRP A 648 25.31 -7.27 -30.13
N PHE A 649 24.25 -6.66 -29.64
CA PHE A 649 24.01 -5.23 -29.67
C PHE A 649 24.38 -4.59 -28.33
N ASN A 650 25.37 -3.70 -28.35
CA ASN A 650 25.82 -2.92 -27.21
C ASN A 650 25.49 -1.45 -27.44
N ARG A 651 24.95 -0.77 -26.44
CA ARG A 651 24.53 0.64 -26.53
C ARG A 651 24.94 1.40 -25.28
N LEU A 652 25.45 2.61 -25.46
CA LEU A 652 25.70 3.58 -24.41
C LEU A 652 24.81 4.80 -24.64
N LEU A 653 23.97 5.12 -23.67
CA LEU A 653 22.98 6.19 -23.70
C LEU A 653 23.41 7.33 -22.78
N ALA A 654 23.39 8.54 -23.29
CA ALA A 654 23.54 9.78 -22.54
C ALA A 654 22.19 10.52 -22.55
N PRO A 655 21.44 10.51 -21.44
CA PRO A 655 20.14 11.18 -21.39
C PRO A 655 20.31 12.70 -21.53
N ILE A 656 19.52 13.30 -22.42
CA ILE A 656 19.37 14.75 -22.55
C ILE A 656 18.24 15.22 -21.61
N ASN A 657 17.13 14.48 -21.62
CA ASN A 657 15.97 14.68 -20.75
C ASN A 657 15.23 13.34 -20.56
N ALA A 658 14.03 13.36 -19.99
CA ALA A 658 13.25 12.15 -19.71
C ALA A 658 12.92 11.30 -20.96
N GLY A 659 12.77 11.93 -22.13
CA GLY A 659 12.41 11.23 -23.37
C GLY A 659 13.54 11.12 -24.38
N PHE A 660 14.52 12.04 -24.38
CA PHE A 660 15.57 12.11 -25.38
C PHE A 660 16.94 11.68 -24.85
N SER A 661 17.68 10.91 -25.62
CA SER A 661 19.06 10.52 -25.35
C SER A 661 19.94 10.64 -26.59
N VAL A 662 21.22 10.98 -26.40
CA VAL A 662 22.26 10.70 -27.41
C VAL A 662 22.74 9.27 -27.18
N PHE A 663 23.07 8.54 -28.23
CA PHE A 663 23.66 7.22 -28.07
C PHE A 663 24.84 6.96 -28.99
N VAL A 664 25.69 6.04 -28.55
CA VAL A 664 26.64 5.31 -29.41
C VAL A 664 26.39 3.81 -29.21
N SER A 665 26.57 3.03 -30.27
CA SER A 665 26.31 1.58 -30.24
C SER A 665 27.26 0.80 -31.12
N ALA A 666 27.41 -0.47 -30.79
CA ALA A 666 28.14 -1.47 -31.56
C ALA A 666 27.27 -2.74 -31.67
N ASP A 667 26.94 -3.12 -32.90
CA ASP A 667 26.18 -4.34 -33.21
C ASP A 667 27.12 -5.33 -33.91
N LEU A 668 27.37 -6.47 -33.27
CA LEU A 668 28.16 -7.55 -33.85
C LEU A 668 27.21 -8.67 -34.30
N VAL A 669 27.20 -8.95 -35.60
CA VAL A 669 26.51 -10.09 -36.18
C VAL A 669 27.52 -11.19 -36.44
N VAL A 670 27.19 -12.42 -36.06
CA VAL A 670 27.97 -13.64 -36.31
C VAL A 670 27.08 -14.64 -37.02
N MET A 671 27.58 -15.26 -38.08
CA MET A 671 26.85 -16.24 -38.87
C MET A 671 27.73 -17.41 -39.31
N VAL A 672 27.13 -18.60 -39.38
CA VAL A 672 27.74 -19.82 -39.92
C VAL A 672 26.70 -20.52 -40.80
N GLY A 673 27.06 -20.91 -42.03
CA GLY A 673 26.16 -21.61 -42.95
C GLY A 673 25.93 -23.06 -42.55
N LYS A 674 24.80 -23.65 -42.97
CA LYS A 674 24.50 -25.08 -42.74
C LYS A 674 25.24 -26.03 -43.68
N THR A 675 25.59 -25.56 -44.87
CA THR A 675 26.22 -26.38 -45.91
C THR A 675 27.74 -26.24 -45.94
N GLU A 676 28.41 -27.22 -46.54
CA GLU A 676 29.86 -27.19 -46.75
C GLU A 676 30.35 -26.05 -47.66
N VAL A 677 29.43 -25.35 -48.35
CA VAL A 677 29.72 -24.18 -49.18
C VAL A 677 30.13 -22.99 -48.31
N GLN A 678 29.61 -22.91 -47.08
CA GLN A 678 29.83 -21.79 -46.15
C GLN A 678 30.28 -22.27 -44.76
N PRO A 679 31.38 -23.04 -44.64
CA PRO A 679 31.75 -23.68 -43.39
C PRO A 679 32.45 -22.72 -42.41
N ARG A 680 32.81 -21.52 -42.87
CA ARG A 680 33.62 -20.56 -42.10
C ARG A 680 32.72 -19.49 -41.48
N PRO A 681 32.90 -19.16 -40.19
CA PRO A 681 32.14 -18.09 -39.57
C PRO A 681 32.43 -16.76 -40.27
N ALA A 682 31.37 -16.01 -40.55
CA ALA A 682 31.45 -14.62 -40.97
C ALA A 682 30.94 -13.71 -39.85
N THR A 683 31.52 -12.52 -39.78
CA THR A 683 31.11 -11.48 -38.83
C THR A 683 30.92 -10.14 -39.51
N SER A 684 29.92 -9.38 -39.06
CA SER A 684 29.70 -7.98 -39.42
C SER A 684 29.67 -7.12 -38.15
N LEU A 685 30.40 -6.02 -38.12
CA LEU A 685 30.38 -5.04 -37.03
C LEU A 685 29.78 -3.73 -37.55
N ILE A 686 28.71 -3.28 -36.90
CA ILE A 686 28.04 -2.02 -37.20
C ILE A 686 28.29 -1.08 -36.02
N LEU A 687 28.89 0.07 -36.29
CA LEU A 687 29.06 1.14 -35.30
C LEU A 687 28.09 2.26 -35.62
N ALA A 688 27.20 2.60 -34.70
CA ALA A 688 26.21 3.63 -34.92
C ALA A 688 26.19 4.68 -33.81
N GLY A 689 25.78 5.89 -34.16
CA GLY A 689 25.53 6.97 -33.20
C GLY A 689 24.37 7.83 -33.66
N GLY A 690 23.59 8.36 -32.71
CA GLY A 690 22.37 9.07 -33.05
C GLY A 690 21.64 9.68 -31.88
N LEU A 691 20.41 10.11 -32.16
CA LEU A 691 19.44 10.59 -31.19
C LEU A 691 18.35 9.55 -31.03
N ASP A 692 17.93 9.33 -29.80
CA ASP A 692 16.91 8.37 -29.40
C ASP A 692 15.78 9.07 -28.67
N PHE A 693 14.54 8.73 -29.02
CA PHE A 693 13.36 9.09 -28.25
C PHE A 693 12.75 7.83 -27.63
N THR A 694 12.38 7.93 -26.35
CA THR A 694 11.69 6.89 -25.59
C THR A 694 10.53 7.50 -24.81
N ALA A 695 9.37 6.84 -24.82
CA ALA A 695 8.22 7.22 -24.01
C ALA A 695 7.47 5.99 -23.49
N PHE A 696 7.00 6.07 -22.25
CA PHE A 696 6.18 5.03 -21.61
C PHE A 696 4.87 5.64 -21.11
N LEU A 697 3.77 4.96 -21.40
CA LEU A 697 2.44 5.30 -20.92
C LEU A 697 1.85 4.08 -20.21
N THR A 698 1.69 4.18 -18.89
CA THR A 698 0.89 3.20 -18.14
C THR A 698 -0.59 3.52 -18.38
N LEU A 699 -1.36 2.56 -18.88
CA LEU A 699 -2.77 2.71 -19.26
C LEU A 699 -3.74 2.47 -18.09
#